data_AF-A0AAD9XCJ4-F1
#
_entry.id   AF-A0AAD9XCJ4-F1
#
_cell.length_a   1.000
_cell.length_b   1.000
_cell.length_c   1.000
_cell.angle_alpha   90.00
_cell.angle_beta   90.00
_cell.angle_gamma   90.00
#
_symmetry.space_group_name_H-M   'P 1'
#
loop_
_entity.id
_entity.type
_entity.pdbx_description
1 polymer ?
#
loop_
_entity_poly.entity_id
_entity_poly.type
_entity_poly.pdbx_seq_one_letter_code
_entity_poly.pdbx_strand_id
1 'polypeptide(L)'
;MSTEGETVGEMSGSVLEDSVKHEKQLSETEGETVGGMSGSGLEDSVKHEKQLSDTNGGSNGNVMNENGVCDDDDCSSNGNHDQLLEMVMELKFQNEFLKSQIEELKTRRPADDGESCRQREGSWEDSREFVDVKELQERIEALSKELHEEKQTRGAAEKALEHLRVAYEEADSKAQEFSVKLAEAQQKLDQEIKEREEKYTELDSKFSRLHKRAKQRIQEVQKEKDDLEARLRDMNETTERASSQHSVLQQELERTRHQANDALKAMDAERQQLRSANNRLRDDIEALRRSLQPKENALEALQQSLLEKEQTLEDMRASLQAAEEKRQASIAELSAQNQKNLESLEAQLADALSDRSKATETISSLQMLVAEKESKIAEMEADSTGKAARFRAAVENVKGDIAHLKHEHEKEKESWEAASQTLKKKLEIAENNCIRAEIEAAKMRSQLESELSVKTQMLNTRDAELMTAKAEINRLESEFSSYKIRAHALLQKKDAELAAVNDSEQLKALDEELKEAENEVSLVSAERDRALQDLQDTLAIHNKELAERDAALNNAKQQIKSMEIKLDSMNANHQSEKETWEKNLQNVEETWQLRCESLTAQKEASSEEDLKKELEELKLRYKRQKEDHDSFRDLADRMMEEKDREISKLLDDKIDLQRSLESRPMANHNDNYYSASQKQDALNSSTSALEQQILILARQQAQREEELSQTQRHILALHEEIEELEQENRLHSQQETMLKEELRNMERMQKREGVDMTYLKNIIVKLLETGEVEALLPVVAMLLQFSPEEMQKCQQTYRTSTDAPPSPASESPGSGLSLFSRFSFS
;
A
#
# COMPACT_ATOMS: atom_id res chain seq x y z
N MET A 1 51.40 16.52 -67.04
CA MET A 1 51.38 17.07 -65.67
C MET A 1 50.41 16.17 -64.90
N SER A 2 50.79 14.98 -64.43
CA SER A 2 52.02 14.60 -63.68
C SER A 2 52.07 15.39 -62.37
N THR A 3 52.10 14.82 -61.16
CA THR A 3 52.37 13.43 -60.67
C THR A 3 51.36 13.07 -59.55
N GLU A 4 50.98 11.82 -59.25
CA GLU A 4 51.73 10.73 -58.57
C GLU A 4 52.45 11.14 -57.26
N GLY A 5 52.25 10.37 -56.18
CA GLY A 5 52.81 10.66 -54.85
C GLY A 5 52.20 9.84 -53.70
N GLU A 6 52.42 8.52 -53.72
CA GLU A 6 52.11 7.57 -52.64
C GLU A 6 53.15 7.66 -51.50
N THR A 7 52.77 7.49 -50.21
CA THR A 7 53.57 6.71 -49.22
C THR A 7 52.90 6.59 -47.83
N VAL A 8 53.17 5.45 -47.19
CA VAL A 8 52.79 5.05 -45.82
C VAL A 8 53.90 5.43 -44.83
N GLY A 9 53.56 5.67 -43.55
CA GLY A 9 54.55 5.82 -42.48
C GLY A 9 53.97 5.71 -41.07
N GLU A 10 54.03 4.53 -40.46
CA GLU A 10 53.93 4.37 -39.00
C GLU A 10 55.25 4.82 -38.35
N MET A 11 55.20 5.47 -37.18
CA MET A 11 55.92 5.07 -35.96
C MET A 11 55.77 6.07 -34.80
N SER A 12 55.47 5.51 -33.63
CA SER A 12 55.90 5.85 -32.26
C SER A 12 56.59 7.19 -31.95
N GLY A 13 56.06 7.92 -30.95
CA GLY A 13 56.78 9.01 -30.28
C GLY A 13 56.14 9.41 -28.95
N SER A 14 56.76 9.05 -27.83
CA SER A 14 56.29 9.30 -26.45
C SER A 14 57.15 10.32 -25.71
N VAL A 15 56.56 11.45 -25.27
CA VAL A 15 57.06 12.43 -24.27
C VAL A 15 55.79 13.09 -23.69
N LEU A 16 55.41 13.17 -22.39
CA LEU A 16 56.07 13.32 -21.08
C LEU A 16 56.67 14.71 -20.76
N GLU A 17 55.84 15.62 -20.23
CA GLU A 17 56.16 16.68 -19.26
C GLU A 17 54.82 17.03 -18.55
N ASP A 18 54.61 16.78 -17.25
CA ASP A 18 55.21 17.38 -16.03
C ASP A 18 54.43 18.58 -15.48
N SER A 19 53.83 18.38 -14.30
CA SER A 19 53.72 19.43 -13.26
C SER A 19 53.47 18.80 -11.89
N VAL A 20 54.60 18.50 -11.23
CA VAL A 20 54.68 18.15 -9.82
C VAL A 20 54.24 19.34 -8.96
N LYS A 21 53.49 19.07 -7.88
CA LYS A 21 53.69 19.78 -6.60
C LYS A 21 53.40 18.85 -5.42
N HIS A 22 54.46 18.55 -4.67
CA HIS A 22 54.39 17.94 -3.36
C HIS A 22 53.81 18.93 -2.33
N GLU A 23 53.13 18.41 -1.31
CA GLU A 23 53.58 18.65 0.06
C GLU A 23 53.32 17.42 0.94
N LYS A 24 54.04 17.29 2.06
CA LYS A 24 54.24 16.06 2.82
C LYS A 24 54.35 16.39 4.30
N GLN A 25 53.63 15.70 5.17
CA GLN A 25 53.95 15.67 6.61
C GLN A 25 53.51 14.36 7.28
N LEU A 26 54.26 13.97 8.29
CA LEU A 26 54.24 12.72 9.07
C LEU A 26 54.68 13.06 10.51
N SER A 27 54.43 12.14 11.47
CA SER A 27 54.66 12.14 12.93
C SER A 27 53.41 12.50 13.75
N GLU A 28 52.85 11.65 14.64
CA GLU A 28 53.37 10.85 15.78
C GLU A 28 53.47 11.59 17.12
N THR A 29 53.19 10.83 18.21
CA THR A 29 53.41 11.05 19.66
C THR A 29 52.25 11.51 20.57
N GLU A 30 51.67 10.50 21.25
CA GLU A 30 51.49 10.29 22.72
C GLU A 30 51.01 11.39 23.70
N GLY A 31 50.19 10.98 24.70
CA GLY A 31 50.03 11.68 26.00
C GLY A 31 48.65 11.61 26.67
N GLU A 32 48.44 10.60 27.54
CA GLU A 32 47.95 10.67 28.96
C GLU A 32 46.75 11.57 29.40
N THR A 33 45.92 11.29 30.43
CA THR A 33 45.80 10.19 31.44
C THR A 33 44.40 10.20 32.16
N VAL A 34 44.05 9.06 32.80
CA VAL A 34 43.17 8.90 34.02
C VAL A 34 41.65 9.20 33.93
N GLY A 35 40.74 8.37 34.48
CA GLY A 35 40.89 7.02 35.09
C GLY A 35 39.71 6.55 35.98
N GLY A 36 39.74 5.27 36.40
CA GLY A 36 38.87 4.65 37.44
C GLY A 36 37.54 4.05 36.95
N MET A 37 37.06 2.88 37.41
CA MET A 37 37.49 1.98 38.50
C MET A 37 37.24 0.48 38.19
N SER A 38 38.06 -0.39 38.81
CA SER A 38 37.94 -1.86 38.92
C SER A 38 36.67 -2.31 39.69
N GLY A 39 36.25 -3.59 39.78
CA GLY A 39 36.72 -4.85 39.17
C GLY A 39 36.35 -6.10 40.00
N SER A 40 36.42 -7.29 39.38
CA SER A 40 36.60 -8.66 39.95
C SER A 40 35.66 -9.29 41.03
N GLY A 41 35.29 -10.56 40.79
CA GLY A 41 34.91 -11.58 41.80
C GLY A 41 33.51 -12.20 41.55
N LEU A 42 33.34 -13.40 40.98
CA LEU A 42 33.60 -14.80 41.42
C LEU A 42 32.48 -15.43 42.29
N GLU A 43 32.34 -16.75 42.14
CA GLU A 43 31.32 -17.68 42.70
C GLU A 43 29.91 -17.52 42.07
N ASP A 44 29.30 -18.45 41.32
CA ASP A 44 29.30 -19.93 41.19
C ASP A 44 28.04 -20.61 41.81
N SER A 45 27.43 -21.48 40.99
CA SER A 45 26.57 -22.61 41.34
C SER A 45 25.14 -22.43 41.90
N VAL A 46 24.21 -22.92 41.06
CA VAL A 46 23.12 -23.87 41.39
C VAL A 46 21.75 -23.35 41.87
N LYS A 47 20.81 -23.34 40.90
CA LYS A 47 19.43 -23.91 40.87
C LYS A 47 18.41 -23.67 42.00
N HIS A 48 17.15 -23.73 41.55
CA HIS A 48 15.85 -24.05 42.19
C HIS A 48 14.86 -22.86 42.26
N GLU A 49 13.54 -23.01 42.09
CA GLU A 49 12.71 -24.11 41.57
C GLU A 49 11.31 -23.61 41.17
N LYS A 50 10.80 -24.09 40.03
CA LYS A 50 9.44 -24.62 39.76
C LYS A 50 8.28 -24.17 40.69
N GLN A 51 7.24 -23.62 40.08
CA GLN A 51 5.89 -23.63 40.65
C GLN A 51 5.41 -25.07 40.86
N LEU A 52 4.76 -25.37 41.98
CA LEU A 52 3.61 -26.29 42.06
C LEU A 52 2.82 -26.04 43.36
N SER A 53 1.54 -26.38 43.33
CA SER A 53 0.52 -26.07 44.35
C SER A 53 0.32 -27.17 45.39
N ASP A 54 -0.12 -26.75 46.59
CA ASP A 54 -0.94 -27.46 47.60
C ASP A 54 -0.75 -28.96 47.84
N THR A 55 -0.34 -29.33 49.08
CA THR A 55 -1.24 -29.94 50.09
C THR A 55 -0.50 -30.33 51.39
N ASN A 56 -1.20 -30.24 52.52
CA ASN A 56 -1.03 -30.94 53.81
C ASN A 56 0.37 -31.29 54.38
N GLY A 57 0.60 -30.89 55.64
CA GLY A 57 1.59 -31.53 56.51
C GLY A 57 2.03 -30.61 57.65
N GLY A 58 1.81 -31.00 58.89
CA GLY A 58 2.05 -30.13 60.05
C GLY A 58 3.40 -30.32 60.74
N SER A 59 3.85 -29.22 61.36
CA SER A 59 4.60 -29.13 62.62
C SER A 59 6.13 -29.25 62.63
N ASN A 60 6.69 -28.46 63.55
CA ASN A 60 8.06 -28.35 64.04
C ASN A 60 9.10 -27.79 63.04
N GLY A 61 9.84 -26.73 63.35
CA GLY A 61 9.81 -25.85 64.53
C GLY A 61 11.04 -24.94 64.53
N ASN A 62 11.03 -23.82 65.26
CA ASN A 62 12.29 -23.14 65.57
C ASN A 62 12.25 -22.44 66.94
N VAL A 63 13.43 -22.24 67.51
CA VAL A 63 13.71 -22.14 68.93
C VAL A 63 14.34 -20.78 69.30
N MET A 64 14.29 -20.42 70.59
CA MET A 64 15.04 -19.34 71.27
C MET A 64 14.57 -17.88 71.02
N ASN A 65 14.59 -16.96 72.00
CA ASN A 65 15.14 -17.08 73.37
C ASN A 65 14.52 -16.12 74.41
N GLU A 66 14.70 -16.46 75.70
CA GLU A 66 14.74 -15.60 76.91
C GLU A 66 13.50 -14.73 77.28
N ASN A 67 13.04 -14.63 78.54
CA ASN A 67 13.55 -15.12 79.84
C ASN A 67 12.37 -15.22 80.84
N GLY A 68 12.28 -16.25 81.72
CA GLY A 68 11.14 -16.27 82.66
C GLY A 68 10.83 -17.46 83.59
N VAL A 69 11.82 -18.20 84.13
CA VAL A 69 11.69 -19.14 85.28
C VAL A 69 10.97 -20.49 85.04
N CYS A 70 11.56 -21.52 85.63
CA CYS A 70 11.25 -22.95 85.53
C CYS A 70 9.89 -23.37 86.13
N ASP A 71 9.38 -24.52 85.68
CA ASP A 71 9.36 -25.73 86.51
C ASP A 71 9.50 -26.98 85.62
N ASP A 72 10.31 -27.94 86.08
CA ASP A 72 10.55 -29.24 85.45
C ASP A 72 9.40 -30.21 85.74
N ASP A 73 9.04 -31.12 84.82
CA ASP A 73 9.66 -32.46 84.78
C ASP A 73 8.96 -33.35 83.73
N ASP A 74 9.73 -34.27 83.12
CA ASP A 74 9.22 -35.31 82.22
C ASP A 74 9.55 -36.70 82.82
N CYS A 75 8.83 -37.73 82.35
CA CYS A 75 9.03 -39.15 82.60
C CYS A 75 8.62 -39.76 83.96
N SER A 76 7.81 -40.83 83.84
CA SER A 76 7.93 -42.08 84.61
C SER A 76 7.66 -42.08 86.13
N SER A 77 6.51 -42.64 86.54
CA SER A 77 6.46 -43.97 87.21
C SER A 77 5.07 -44.28 87.82
N ASN A 78 4.61 -45.53 87.67
CA ASN A 78 3.50 -46.11 88.47
C ASN A 78 3.96 -46.38 89.92
N GLY A 79 4.26 -45.33 90.67
CA GLY A 79 4.71 -45.45 92.08
C GLY A 79 4.13 -44.39 93.04
N ASN A 80 3.81 -43.20 92.53
CA ASN A 80 3.51 -42.06 93.41
C ASN A 80 2.07 -42.03 93.93
N HIS A 81 1.09 -42.66 93.28
CA HIS A 81 -0.28 -42.71 93.83
C HIS A 81 -0.38 -43.69 95.00
N ASP A 82 0.24 -44.87 94.88
CA ASP A 82 0.24 -45.88 95.95
C ASP A 82 1.13 -45.46 97.12
N GLN A 83 2.29 -44.81 96.90
CA GLN A 83 3.04 -44.19 98.00
C GLN A 83 2.31 -43.02 98.66
N LEU A 84 1.52 -42.23 97.91
CA LEU A 84 0.69 -41.18 98.51
C LEU A 84 -0.47 -41.80 99.31
N LEU A 85 -1.07 -42.90 98.85
CA LEU A 85 -2.09 -43.67 99.58
C LEU A 85 -1.52 -44.34 100.84
N GLU A 86 -0.33 -44.92 100.75
CA GLU A 86 0.38 -45.53 101.89
C GLU A 86 0.80 -44.47 102.90
N MET A 87 1.35 -43.32 102.44
CA MET A 87 1.65 -42.17 103.31
C MET A 87 0.38 -41.54 103.89
N VAL A 88 -0.75 -41.49 103.17
CA VAL A 88 -2.04 -41.00 103.70
C VAL A 88 -2.67 -41.99 104.68
N MET A 89 -2.48 -43.30 104.49
CA MET A 89 -2.89 -44.33 105.45
C MET A 89 -2.01 -44.31 106.70
N GLU A 90 -0.69 -44.18 106.56
CA GLU A 90 0.26 -44.02 107.66
C GLU A 90 0.01 -42.71 108.41
N LEU A 91 -0.18 -41.58 107.73
CA LEU A 91 -0.59 -40.32 108.36
C LEU A 91 -1.98 -40.41 108.99
N LYS A 92 -2.93 -41.21 108.45
CA LYS A 92 -4.19 -41.50 109.14
C LYS A 92 -3.97 -42.33 110.39
N PHE A 93 -3.10 -43.34 110.35
CA PHE A 93 -2.78 -44.19 111.49
C PHE A 93 -2.06 -43.40 112.59
N GLN A 94 -1.11 -42.55 112.22
CA GLN A 94 -0.45 -41.59 113.11
C GLN A 94 -1.43 -40.55 113.66
N ASN A 95 -2.38 -40.04 112.86
CA ASN A 95 -3.43 -39.16 113.37
C ASN A 95 -4.42 -39.89 114.29
N GLU A 96 -4.83 -41.12 114.01
CA GLU A 96 -5.65 -41.96 114.90
C GLU A 96 -4.91 -42.29 116.20
N PHE A 97 -3.60 -42.56 116.13
CA PHE A 97 -2.73 -42.81 117.27
C PHE A 97 -2.53 -41.56 118.14
N LEU A 98 -2.25 -40.40 117.53
CA LEU A 98 -2.16 -39.11 118.24
C LEU A 98 -3.52 -38.69 118.81
N LYS A 99 -4.63 -38.93 118.10
CA LYS A 99 -5.99 -38.66 118.56
C LYS A 99 -6.40 -39.61 119.69
N SER A 100 -5.92 -40.86 119.66
CA SER A 100 -6.05 -41.81 120.77
C SER A 100 -5.22 -41.41 121.98
N GLN A 101 -3.96 -40.96 121.82
CA GLN A 101 -3.18 -40.39 122.91
C GLN A 101 -3.84 -39.12 123.50
N ILE A 102 -4.42 -38.27 122.64
CA ILE A 102 -5.15 -37.06 123.08
C ILE A 102 -6.45 -37.41 123.82
N GLU A 103 -7.16 -38.49 123.46
CA GLU A 103 -8.33 -38.96 124.23
C GLU A 103 -7.96 -39.79 125.48
N GLU A 104 -6.82 -40.49 125.48
CA GLU A 104 -6.24 -41.12 126.68
C GLU A 104 -5.74 -40.05 127.70
N LEU A 105 -5.34 -38.87 127.20
CA LEU A 105 -5.05 -37.69 128.02
C LEU A 105 -6.31 -36.92 128.46
N LYS A 106 -7.38 -36.86 127.64
CA LYS A 106 -8.66 -36.23 128.03
C LYS A 106 -9.51 -37.07 128.97
N THR A 107 -9.33 -38.39 128.99
CA THR A 107 -9.94 -39.27 130.01
C THR A 107 -9.24 -39.19 131.37
N ARG A 108 -8.15 -38.43 131.50
CA ARG A 108 -7.60 -37.95 132.78
C ARG A 108 -7.87 -36.47 133.00
N ARG A 109 -9.11 -36.15 133.39
CA ARG A 109 -9.46 -34.86 134.00
C ARG A 109 -9.36 -34.97 135.52
N PRO A 110 -8.39 -34.32 136.19
CA PRO A 110 -8.57 -33.97 137.60
C PRO A 110 -9.70 -32.95 137.66
N ALA A 111 -10.73 -33.25 138.45
CA ALA A 111 -11.62 -32.21 138.96
C ALA A 111 -10.94 -31.54 140.15
N ASP A 112 -11.18 -30.24 140.31
CA ASP A 112 -11.00 -29.45 141.55
C ASP A 112 -9.71 -29.68 142.36
N ASP A 113 -8.71 -28.82 142.13
CA ASP A 113 -7.79 -28.38 143.17
C ASP A 113 -8.18 -26.96 143.62
N GLY A 114 -9.22 -26.91 144.45
CA GLY A 114 -9.54 -25.74 145.27
C GLY A 114 -8.71 -25.74 146.55
N GLU A 115 -7.65 -24.93 146.55
CA GLU A 115 -6.95 -24.35 147.71
C GLU A 115 -6.59 -25.24 148.92
N SER A 116 -5.28 -25.52 148.99
CA SER A 116 -4.56 -25.91 150.21
C SER A 116 -4.84 -25.00 151.41
N CYS A 117 -5.28 -25.58 152.54
CA CYS A 117 -4.85 -25.14 153.87
C CYS A 117 -4.48 -26.33 154.77
N ARG A 118 -3.51 -26.08 155.67
CA ARG A 118 -2.66 -27.12 156.29
C ARG A 118 -3.09 -27.52 157.70
N GLN A 119 -2.59 -28.67 158.13
CA GLN A 119 -2.31 -29.09 159.53
C GLN A 119 -3.54 -29.13 160.46
N ARG A 120 -4.00 -30.30 160.92
CA ARG A 120 -3.31 -31.25 161.83
C ARG A 120 -2.86 -30.62 163.14
N GLU A 121 -3.82 -30.30 164.00
CA GLU A 121 -3.70 -30.55 165.43
C GLU A 121 -4.02 -32.04 165.67
N GLY A 122 -3.40 -32.75 166.61
CA GLY A 122 -2.68 -32.23 167.78
C GLY A 122 -3.51 -32.37 169.05
N SER A 123 -4.06 -33.56 169.27
CA SER A 123 -4.01 -34.39 170.50
C SER A 123 -3.51 -33.75 171.81
N TRP A 124 -3.90 -34.40 172.91
CA TRP A 124 -3.43 -34.26 174.30
C TRP A 124 -4.27 -33.36 175.22
N GLU A 125 -5.26 -34.04 175.82
CA GLU A 125 -5.58 -34.06 177.26
C GLU A 125 -5.69 -32.74 178.04
N ASP A 126 -6.94 -32.49 178.46
CA ASP A 126 -7.28 -31.54 179.51
C ASP A 126 -6.74 -32.00 180.88
N SER A 127 -5.75 -31.28 181.41
CA SER A 127 -5.36 -31.33 182.83
C SER A 127 -4.77 -29.99 183.29
N ARG A 128 -5.65 -28.98 183.35
CA ARG A 128 -5.76 -27.96 184.42
C ARG A 128 -4.54 -27.04 184.75
N GLU A 129 -4.77 -25.72 184.53
CA GLU A 129 -4.28 -24.50 185.25
C GLU A 129 -3.23 -23.49 184.64
N PHE A 130 -3.73 -22.26 184.35
CA PHE A 130 -3.17 -20.87 184.41
C PHE A 130 -2.10 -20.22 183.44
N VAL A 131 -2.60 -19.38 182.49
CA VAL A 131 -2.31 -17.92 182.16
C VAL A 131 -0.93 -17.37 181.70
N ASP A 132 -0.89 -16.67 180.53
CA ASP A 132 -0.43 -15.25 180.31
C ASP A 132 -0.89 -14.71 178.90
N VAL A 133 -0.91 -13.38 178.65
CA VAL A 133 -1.68 -12.73 177.56
C VAL A 133 -0.85 -12.02 176.46
N LYS A 134 0.42 -11.70 176.69
CA LYS A 134 1.15 -10.70 175.87
C LYS A 134 1.58 -11.16 174.46
N GLU A 135 1.85 -12.44 174.27
CA GLU A 135 2.47 -13.02 173.06
C GLU A 135 1.55 -12.99 171.82
N LEU A 136 0.23 -12.90 172.03
CA LEU A 136 -0.79 -12.97 170.99
C LEU A 136 -0.79 -11.72 170.08
N GLN A 137 -0.33 -10.57 170.59
CA GLN A 137 -0.50 -9.28 169.90
C GLN A 137 0.57 -9.03 168.83
N GLU A 138 1.82 -9.46 169.04
CA GLU A 138 2.92 -9.32 168.06
C GLU A 138 2.67 -10.15 166.79
N ARG A 139 1.95 -11.27 166.91
CA ARG A 139 1.61 -12.17 165.78
C ARG A 139 0.71 -11.49 164.73
N ILE A 140 -0.11 -10.52 165.15
CA ILE A 140 -1.12 -9.87 164.30
C ILE A 140 -0.49 -8.79 163.40
N GLU A 141 0.51 -8.05 163.90
CA GLU A 141 1.18 -7.00 163.12
C GLU A 141 1.99 -7.57 161.95
N ALA A 142 2.67 -8.70 162.13
CA ALA A 142 3.45 -9.34 161.06
C ALA A 142 2.59 -9.76 159.87
N LEU A 143 1.48 -10.47 160.13
CA LEU A 143 0.53 -10.90 159.09
C LEU A 143 -0.14 -9.70 158.38
N SER A 144 -0.38 -8.61 159.10
CA SER A 144 -0.94 -7.38 158.54
C SER A 144 -0.01 -6.72 157.51
N LYS A 145 1.30 -6.84 157.69
CA LYS A 145 2.31 -6.31 156.75
C LYS A 145 2.42 -7.17 155.48
N GLU A 146 2.50 -8.49 155.64
CA GLU A 146 2.59 -9.44 154.52
C GLU A 146 1.37 -9.34 153.59
N LEU A 147 0.17 -9.23 154.18
CA LEU A 147 -1.08 -9.01 153.44
C LEU A 147 -1.16 -7.63 152.75
N HIS A 148 -0.37 -6.64 153.17
CA HIS A 148 -0.27 -5.36 152.46
C HIS A 148 0.67 -5.46 151.24
N GLU A 149 1.78 -6.18 151.36
CA GLU A 149 2.74 -6.43 150.28
C GLU A 149 2.13 -7.33 149.18
N GLU A 150 1.36 -8.35 149.55
CA GLU A 150 0.54 -9.17 148.63
C GLU A 150 -0.43 -8.31 147.82
N LYS A 151 -1.20 -7.43 148.48
CA LYS A 151 -2.15 -6.54 147.78
C LYS A 151 -1.48 -5.60 146.79
N GLN A 152 -0.26 -5.12 147.08
CA GLN A 152 0.49 -4.26 146.17
C GLN A 152 0.98 -5.05 144.93
N THR A 153 1.52 -6.26 145.12
CA THR A 153 1.99 -7.10 144.00
C THR A 153 0.83 -7.61 143.15
N ARG A 154 -0.29 -8.02 143.75
CA ARG A 154 -1.53 -8.38 143.04
C ARG A 154 -2.08 -7.21 142.23
N GLY A 155 -2.13 -6.01 142.81
CA GLY A 155 -2.56 -4.78 142.11
C GLY A 155 -1.61 -4.34 140.98
N ALA A 156 -0.31 -4.68 141.05
CA ALA A 156 0.63 -4.46 139.95
C ALA A 156 0.43 -5.50 138.82
N ALA A 157 0.19 -6.77 139.17
CA ALA A 157 -0.09 -7.83 138.20
C ALA A 157 -1.43 -7.59 137.46
N GLU A 158 -2.48 -7.17 138.17
CA GLU A 158 -3.77 -6.78 137.55
C GLU A 158 -3.58 -5.65 136.52
N LYS A 159 -2.79 -4.61 136.84
CA LYS A 159 -2.47 -3.53 135.89
C LYS A 159 -1.64 -4.00 134.70
N ALA A 160 -0.68 -4.90 134.91
CA ALA A 160 0.12 -5.45 133.82
C ALA A 160 -0.73 -6.31 132.86
N LEU A 161 -1.67 -7.09 133.39
CA LEU A 161 -2.65 -7.83 132.58
C LEU A 161 -3.58 -6.91 131.80
N GLU A 162 -4.02 -5.80 132.39
CA GLU A 162 -4.86 -4.82 131.70
C GLU A 162 -4.12 -4.11 130.55
N HIS A 163 -2.85 -3.73 130.76
CA HIS A 163 -2.01 -3.22 129.67
C HIS A 163 -1.78 -4.25 128.56
N LEU A 164 -1.62 -5.54 128.91
CA LEU A 164 -1.55 -6.63 127.93
C LEU A 164 -2.85 -6.78 127.13
N ARG A 165 -4.02 -6.71 127.78
CA ARG A 165 -5.32 -6.74 127.09
C ARG A 165 -5.47 -5.59 126.11
N VAL A 166 -5.20 -4.36 126.53
CA VAL A 166 -5.26 -3.18 125.66
C VAL A 166 -4.27 -3.31 124.48
N ALA A 167 -3.06 -3.82 124.73
CA ALA A 167 -2.09 -4.06 123.66
C ALA A 167 -2.55 -5.16 122.68
N TYR A 168 -3.22 -6.22 123.15
CA TYR A 168 -3.83 -7.24 122.30
C TYR A 168 -5.03 -6.71 121.51
N GLU A 169 -5.90 -5.91 122.12
CA GLU A 169 -7.04 -5.27 121.45
C GLU A 169 -6.59 -4.27 120.38
N GLU A 170 -5.53 -3.49 120.64
CA GLU A 170 -4.91 -2.59 119.67
C GLU A 170 -4.21 -3.37 118.54
N ALA A 171 -3.56 -4.49 118.85
CA ALA A 171 -2.94 -5.37 117.86
C ALA A 171 -3.97 -6.06 116.96
N ASP A 172 -5.07 -6.56 117.53
CA ASP A 172 -6.17 -7.19 116.78
C ASP A 172 -6.91 -6.16 115.91
N SER A 173 -7.17 -4.96 116.46
CA SER A 173 -7.74 -3.84 115.69
C SER A 173 -6.87 -3.48 114.47
N LYS A 174 -5.54 -3.45 114.63
CA LYS A 174 -4.60 -3.23 113.52
C LYS A 174 -4.56 -4.41 112.55
N ALA A 175 -4.64 -5.65 113.03
CA ALA A 175 -4.71 -6.84 112.17
C ALA A 175 -5.99 -6.84 111.31
N GLN A 176 -7.13 -6.46 111.90
CA GLN A 176 -8.39 -6.26 111.18
C GLN A 176 -8.28 -5.12 110.16
N GLU A 177 -7.69 -3.98 110.52
CA GLU A 177 -7.46 -2.85 109.60
C GLU A 177 -6.56 -3.25 108.42
N PHE A 178 -5.48 -4.00 108.65
CA PHE A 178 -4.62 -4.52 107.58
C PHE A 178 -5.33 -5.56 106.72
N SER A 179 -6.17 -6.42 107.30
CA SER A 179 -6.99 -7.40 106.57
C SER A 179 -7.98 -6.70 105.62
N VAL A 180 -8.67 -5.64 106.08
CA VAL A 180 -9.55 -4.82 105.23
C VAL A 180 -8.76 -4.14 104.12
N LYS A 181 -7.61 -3.52 104.42
CA LYS A 181 -6.75 -2.89 103.40
C LYS A 181 -6.23 -3.89 102.36
N LEU A 182 -5.90 -5.12 102.78
CA LEU A 182 -5.49 -6.20 101.89
C LEU A 182 -6.65 -6.62 100.97
N ALA A 183 -7.86 -6.79 101.52
CA ALA A 183 -9.05 -7.12 100.73
C ALA A 183 -9.42 -6.00 99.74
N GLU A 184 -9.34 -4.73 100.13
CA GLU A 184 -9.54 -3.60 99.22
C GLU A 184 -8.47 -3.53 98.12
N ALA A 185 -7.21 -3.83 98.44
CA ALA A 185 -6.12 -3.86 97.47
C ALA A 185 -6.30 -5.01 96.46
N GLN A 186 -6.69 -6.20 96.95
CA GLN A 186 -7.03 -7.35 96.12
C GLN A 186 -8.19 -7.02 95.18
N GLN A 187 -9.30 -6.48 95.69
CA GLN A 187 -10.46 -6.10 94.87
C GLN A 187 -10.11 -5.06 93.79
N LYS A 188 -9.25 -4.08 94.10
CA LYS A 188 -8.76 -3.09 93.12
C LYS A 188 -7.90 -3.75 92.04
N LEU A 189 -7.02 -4.67 92.41
CA LEU A 189 -6.19 -5.43 91.47
C LEU A 189 -7.06 -6.31 90.55
N ASP A 190 -8.01 -7.05 91.11
CA ASP A 190 -8.94 -7.91 90.35
C ASP A 190 -9.79 -7.08 89.36
N GLN A 191 -10.26 -5.89 89.79
CA GLN A 191 -10.97 -4.95 88.93
C GLN A 191 -10.07 -4.38 87.81
N GLU A 192 -8.83 -4.01 88.10
CA GLU A 192 -7.87 -3.57 87.08
C GLU A 192 -7.54 -4.67 86.07
N ILE A 193 -7.39 -5.93 86.52
CA ILE A 193 -7.17 -7.09 85.66
C ILE A 193 -8.37 -7.25 84.71
N LYS A 194 -9.60 -7.27 85.25
CA LYS A 194 -10.82 -7.37 84.45
C LYS A 194 -10.96 -6.24 83.44
N GLU A 195 -10.66 -5.00 83.81
CA GLU A 195 -10.66 -3.87 82.88
C GLU A 195 -9.60 -3.98 81.78
N ARG A 196 -8.45 -4.60 82.06
CA ARG A 196 -7.43 -4.90 81.03
C ARG A 196 -7.92 -6.00 80.10
N GLU A 197 -8.50 -7.08 80.61
CA GLU A 197 -9.11 -8.16 79.82
C GLU A 197 -10.24 -7.65 78.90
N GLU A 198 -11.12 -6.78 79.41
CA GLU A 198 -12.16 -6.11 78.62
C GLU A 198 -11.55 -5.23 77.50
N LYS A 199 -10.47 -4.49 77.79
CA LYS A 199 -9.74 -3.69 76.79
C LYS A 199 -9.03 -4.57 75.74
N TYR A 200 -8.43 -5.69 76.13
CA TYR A 200 -7.81 -6.65 75.21
C TYR A 200 -8.85 -7.31 74.30
N THR A 201 -9.98 -7.79 74.84
CA THR A 201 -11.05 -8.39 74.03
C THR A 201 -11.73 -7.38 73.08
N GLU A 202 -11.86 -6.11 73.48
CA GLU A 202 -12.30 -5.04 72.57
C GLU A 202 -11.26 -4.78 71.45
N LEU A 203 -9.97 -4.79 71.80
CA LEU A 203 -8.87 -4.56 70.86
C LEU A 203 -8.74 -5.71 69.83
N ASP A 204 -8.83 -6.97 70.27
CA ASP A 204 -8.86 -8.15 69.40
C ASP A 204 -10.09 -8.16 68.49
N SER A 205 -11.24 -7.69 69.00
CA SER A 205 -12.44 -7.49 68.20
C SER A 205 -12.25 -6.42 67.12
N LYS A 206 -11.54 -5.32 67.42
CA LYS A 206 -11.18 -4.27 66.46
C LYS A 206 -10.17 -4.78 65.42
N PHE A 207 -9.11 -5.47 65.83
CA PHE A 207 -8.14 -6.08 64.92
C PHE A 207 -8.78 -7.13 64.02
N SER A 208 -9.65 -7.99 64.55
CA SER A 208 -10.40 -8.99 63.77
C SER A 208 -11.29 -8.35 62.69
N ARG A 209 -11.96 -7.23 63.01
CA ARG A 209 -12.75 -6.46 62.02
C ARG A 209 -11.86 -5.78 60.99
N LEU A 210 -10.73 -5.21 61.40
CA LEU A 210 -9.77 -4.57 60.49
C LEU A 210 -9.16 -5.58 59.53
N HIS A 211 -8.72 -6.75 60.03
CA HIS A 211 -8.18 -7.85 59.24
C HIS A 211 -9.21 -8.38 58.23
N LYS A 212 -10.48 -8.57 58.64
CA LYS A 212 -11.56 -8.93 57.72
C LYS A 212 -11.77 -7.89 56.61
N ARG A 213 -11.79 -6.60 56.94
CA ARG A 213 -11.91 -5.52 55.94
C ARG A 213 -10.71 -5.45 55.01
N ALA A 214 -9.49 -5.61 55.53
CA ALA A 214 -8.26 -5.63 54.73
C ALA A 214 -8.27 -6.82 53.76
N LYS A 215 -8.62 -8.03 54.24
CA LYS A 215 -8.77 -9.22 53.40
C LYS A 215 -9.83 -9.03 52.32
N GLN A 216 -10.98 -8.46 52.65
CA GLN A 216 -12.03 -8.13 51.67
C GLN A 216 -11.51 -7.13 50.62
N ARG A 217 -10.84 -6.04 51.02
CA ARG A 217 -10.34 -5.05 50.06
C ARG A 217 -9.23 -5.63 49.16
N ILE A 218 -8.38 -6.52 49.68
CA ILE A 218 -7.39 -7.25 48.86
C ILE A 218 -8.10 -8.14 47.82
N GLN A 219 -9.18 -8.83 48.20
CA GLN A 219 -9.98 -9.64 47.27
C GLN A 219 -10.70 -8.79 46.21
N GLU A 220 -11.25 -7.63 46.60
CA GLU A 220 -11.85 -6.67 45.66
C GLU A 220 -10.80 -6.13 44.67
N VAL A 221 -9.63 -5.68 45.15
CA VAL A 221 -8.55 -5.17 44.30
C VAL A 221 -7.99 -6.26 43.37
N GLN A 222 -7.88 -7.49 43.84
CA GLN A 222 -7.45 -8.61 43.00
C GLN A 222 -8.48 -8.87 41.88
N LYS A 223 -9.78 -8.84 42.19
CA LYS A 223 -10.83 -8.96 41.17
C LYS A 223 -10.82 -7.76 40.20
N GLU A 224 -10.72 -6.53 40.70
CA GLU A 224 -10.58 -5.31 39.89
C GLU A 224 -9.40 -5.42 38.92
N LYS A 225 -8.27 -5.98 39.38
CA LYS A 225 -7.09 -6.28 38.57
C LYS A 225 -7.39 -7.33 37.49
N ASP A 226 -7.96 -8.48 37.86
CA ASP A 226 -8.24 -9.59 36.93
C ASP A 226 -9.25 -9.18 35.84
N ASP A 227 -10.27 -8.39 36.20
CA ASP A 227 -11.25 -7.80 35.27
C ASP A 227 -10.59 -6.78 34.31
N LEU A 228 -9.57 -6.03 34.76
CA LEU A 228 -8.80 -5.11 33.92
C LEU A 228 -7.81 -5.85 33.00
N GLU A 229 -7.14 -6.90 33.48
CA GLU A 229 -6.27 -7.74 32.66
C GLU A 229 -7.05 -8.45 31.54
N ALA A 230 -8.29 -8.89 31.81
CA ALA A 230 -9.18 -9.42 30.78
C ALA A 230 -9.48 -8.37 29.70
N ARG A 231 -9.91 -7.17 30.09
CA ARG A 231 -10.19 -6.06 29.14
C ARG A 231 -8.97 -5.65 28.32
N LEU A 232 -7.77 -5.66 28.92
CA LEU A 232 -6.52 -5.37 28.22
C LEU A 232 -6.19 -6.46 27.18
N ARG A 233 -6.44 -7.75 27.48
CA ARG A 233 -6.30 -8.83 26.49
C ARG A 233 -7.28 -8.65 25.33
N ASP A 234 -8.57 -8.44 25.62
CA ASP A 234 -9.59 -8.23 24.57
C ASP A 234 -9.26 -7.02 23.67
N MET A 235 -8.78 -5.92 24.27
CA MET A 235 -8.33 -4.72 23.55
C MET A 235 -7.08 -5.00 22.70
N ASN A 236 -6.13 -5.79 23.20
CA ASN A 236 -4.94 -6.15 22.43
C ASN A 236 -5.30 -7.06 21.25
N GLU A 237 -6.13 -8.09 21.46
CA GLU A 237 -6.59 -8.96 20.37
C GLU A 237 -7.41 -8.21 19.31
N THR A 238 -8.26 -7.24 19.71
CA THR A 238 -9.00 -6.41 18.74
C THR A 238 -8.07 -5.46 17.98
N THR A 239 -7.03 -4.93 18.63
CA THR A 239 -5.98 -4.13 17.97
C THR A 239 -5.16 -4.97 17.00
N GLU A 240 -4.78 -6.20 17.35
CA GLU A 240 -4.08 -7.14 16.47
C GLU A 240 -4.93 -7.55 15.27
N ARG A 241 -6.22 -7.84 15.47
CA ARG A 241 -7.17 -8.09 14.36
C ARG A 241 -7.26 -6.88 13.43
N ALA A 242 -7.48 -5.68 13.96
CA ALA A 242 -7.55 -4.45 13.17
C ALA A 242 -6.25 -4.17 12.40
N SER A 243 -5.08 -4.39 13.03
CA SER A 243 -3.77 -4.28 12.38
C SER A 243 -3.61 -5.29 11.24
N SER A 244 -4.06 -6.54 11.43
CA SER A 244 -4.00 -7.56 10.37
C SER A 244 -4.93 -7.22 9.19
N GLN A 245 -6.13 -6.72 9.46
CA GLN A 245 -7.07 -6.24 8.45
C GLN A 245 -6.50 -5.04 7.68
N HIS A 246 -5.91 -4.07 8.38
CA HIS A 246 -5.27 -2.91 7.76
C HIS A 246 -4.11 -3.34 6.84
N SER A 247 -3.29 -4.31 7.26
CA SER A 247 -2.20 -4.84 6.43
C SER A 247 -2.71 -5.54 5.17
N VAL A 248 -3.85 -6.25 5.23
CA VAL A 248 -4.47 -6.88 4.05
C VAL A 248 -5.01 -5.81 3.09
N LEU A 249 -5.79 -4.84 3.61
CA LEU A 249 -6.32 -3.74 2.81
C LEU A 249 -5.21 -2.89 2.17
N GLN A 250 -4.10 -2.66 2.88
CA GLN A 250 -2.92 -2.00 2.31
C GLN A 250 -2.32 -2.82 1.15
N GLN A 251 -2.18 -4.14 1.30
CA GLN A 251 -1.67 -5.01 0.24
C GLN A 251 -2.60 -5.05 -0.99
N GLU A 252 -3.91 -4.97 -0.79
CA GLU A 252 -4.91 -4.88 -1.87
C GLU A 252 -4.88 -3.51 -2.57
N LEU A 253 -4.73 -2.42 -1.82
CA LEU A 253 -4.52 -1.07 -2.36
C LEU A 253 -3.22 -0.99 -3.18
N GLU A 254 -2.14 -1.60 -2.69
CA GLU A 254 -0.88 -1.69 -3.43
C GLU A 254 -1.05 -2.53 -4.71
N ARG A 255 -1.74 -3.69 -4.65
CA ARG A 255 -2.02 -4.51 -5.84
C ARG A 255 -2.84 -3.76 -6.89
N THR A 256 -3.92 -3.10 -6.49
CA THR A 256 -4.77 -2.31 -7.41
C THR A 256 -4.02 -1.12 -8.00
N ARG A 257 -3.16 -0.45 -7.22
CA ARG A 257 -2.26 0.61 -7.72
C ARG A 257 -1.25 0.09 -8.75
N HIS A 258 -0.67 -1.10 -8.55
CA HIS A 258 0.21 -1.73 -9.54
C HIS A 258 -0.56 -2.08 -10.82
N GLN A 259 -1.73 -2.70 -10.72
CA GLN A 259 -2.58 -3.02 -11.87
C GLN A 259 -2.99 -1.77 -12.66
N ALA A 260 -3.36 -0.68 -11.98
CA ALA A 260 -3.69 0.59 -12.62
C ALA A 260 -2.50 1.21 -13.34
N ASN A 261 -1.29 1.17 -12.74
CA ASN A 261 -0.06 1.64 -13.38
C ASN A 261 0.31 0.82 -14.62
N ASP A 262 0.13 -0.50 -14.59
CA ASP A 262 0.42 -1.35 -15.75
C ASP A 262 -0.63 -1.18 -16.86
N ALA A 263 -1.89 -0.95 -16.52
CA ALA A 263 -2.92 -0.55 -17.47
C ALA A 263 -2.61 0.81 -18.12
N LEU A 264 -2.13 1.80 -17.37
CA LEU A 264 -1.69 3.10 -17.91
C LEU A 264 -0.52 2.93 -18.88
N LYS A 265 0.51 2.14 -18.54
CA LYS A 265 1.63 1.83 -19.45
C LYS A 265 1.16 1.16 -20.74
N ALA A 266 0.20 0.24 -20.65
CA ALA A 266 -0.38 -0.41 -21.84
C ALA A 266 -1.14 0.60 -22.73
N MET A 267 -1.96 1.47 -22.12
CA MET A 267 -2.66 2.53 -22.85
C MET A 267 -1.72 3.55 -23.50
N ASP A 268 -0.61 3.91 -22.86
CA ASP A 268 0.38 4.82 -23.46
C ASP A 268 1.18 4.15 -24.58
N ALA A 269 1.47 2.85 -24.47
CA ALA A 269 2.06 2.07 -25.58
C ALA A 269 1.11 1.98 -26.78
N GLU A 270 -0.18 1.70 -26.56
CA GLU A 270 -1.21 1.75 -27.61
C GLU A 270 -1.34 3.15 -28.23
N ARG A 271 -1.34 4.21 -27.40
CA ARG A 271 -1.37 5.61 -27.86
C ARG A 271 -0.14 5.94 -28.71
N GLN A 272 1.05 5.46 -28.35
CA GLN A 272 2.27 5.64 -29.13
C GLN A 272 2.21 4.86 -30.45
N GLN A 273 1.71 3.62 -30.44
CA GLN A 273 1.46 2.83 -31.64
C GLN A 273 0.47 3.53 -32.58
N LEU A 274 -0.66 4.01 -32.06
CA LEU A 274 -1.67 4.78 -32.82
C LEU A 274 -1.10 6.07 -33.39
N ARG A 275 -0.27 6.82 -32.64
CA ARG A 275 0.46 7.99 -33.16
C ARG A 275 1.37 7.61 -34.32
N SER A 276 2.14 6.52 -34.19
CA SER A 276 3.03 6.05 -35.26
C SER A 276 2.27 5.62 -36.52
N ALA A 277 1.11 4.98 -36.36
CA ALA A 277 0.23 4.60 -37.45
C ALA A 277 -0.43 5.82 -38.11
N ASN A 278 -0.85 6.82 -37.33
CA ASN A 278 -1.43 8.06 -37.86
C ASN A 278 -0.40 8.86 -38.66
N ASN A 279 0.85 8.92 -38.19
CA ASN A 279 1.94 9.56 -38.92
C ASN A 279 2.20 8.85 -40.26
N ARG A 280 2.32 7.51 -40.28
CA ARG A 280 2.45 6.73 -41.53
C ARG A 280 1.29 6.99 -42.49
N LEU A 281 0.04 7.02 -42.00
CA LEU A 281 -1.12 7.34 -42.83
C LEU A 281 -1.09 8.77 -43.38
N ARG A 282 -0.54 9.75 -42.65
CA ARG A 282 -0.31 11.10 -43.17
C ARG A 282 0.77 11.09 -44.26
N ASP A 283 1.88 10.40 -44.04
CA ASP A 283 2.96 10.25 -45.01
C ASP A 283 2.45 9.60 -46.31
N ASP A 284 1.63 8.55 -46.19
CA ASP A 284 0.95 7.87 -47.31
C ASP A 284 -0.03 8.80 -48.05
N ILE A 285 -0.85 9.58 -47.32
CA ILE A 285 -1.76 10.56 -47.91
C ILE A 285 -0.98 11.66 -48.65
N GLU A 286 0.13 12.13 -48.10
CA GLU A 286 0.98 13.10 -48.77
C GLU A 286 1.72 12.50 -49.97
N ALA A 287 2.18 11.25 -49.90
CA ALA A 287 2.75 10.54 -51.04
C ALA A 287 1.74 10.36 -52.17
N LEU A 288 0.48 10.02 -51.83
CA LEU A 288 -0.63 9.97 -52.79
C LEU A 288 -0.91 11.35 -53.41
N ARG A 289 -0.96 12.43 -52.61
CA ARG A 289 -1.10 13.81 -53.13
C ARG A 289 0.05 14.19 -54.08
N ARG A 290 1.30 13.92 -53.69
CA ARG A 290 2.49 14.14 -54.55
C ARG A 290 2.42 13.33 -55.85
N SER A 291 1.76 12.17 -55.85
CA SER A 291 1.54 11.33 -57.05
C SER A 291 0.36 11.78 -57.92
N LEU A 292 -0.66 12.40 -57.33
CA LEU A 292 -1.85 12.91 -58.02
C LEU A 292 -1.62 14.27 -58.67
N GLN A 293 -0.96 15.20 -57.98
CA GLN A 293 -0.69 16.55 -58.49
C GLN A 293 -0.10 16.59 -59.92
N PRO A 294 0.95 15.81 -60.29
CA PRO A 294 1.45 15.84 -61.67
C PRO A 294 0.47 15.27 -62.70
N LYS A 295 -0.47 14.40 -62.30
CA LYS A 295 -1.53 13.89 -63.18
C LYS A 295 -2.64 14.92 -63.38
N GLU A 296 -2.99 15.66 -62.33
CA GLU A 296 -3.93 16.78 -62.39
C GLU A 296 -3.36 17.89 -63.28
N ASN A 297 -2.11 18.32 -63.05
CA ASN A 297 -1.42 19.29 -63.90
C ASN A 297 -1.33 18.83 -65.37
N ALA A 298 -1.12 17.53 -65.62
CA ALA A 298 -1.10 16.97 -66.97
C ALA A 298 -2.51 16.94 -67.63
N LEU A 299 -3.57 16.70 -66.85
CA LEU A 299 -4.95 16.79 -67.32
C LEU A 299 -5.34 18.24 -67.64
N GLU A 300 -4.96 19.21 -66.81
CA GLU A 300 -5.17 20.64 -67.08
C GLU A 300 -4.45 21.08 -68.37
N ALA A 301 -3.19 20.67 -68.56
CA ALA A 301 -2.44 20.96 -69.78
C ALA A 301 -3.06 20.29 -71.03
N LEU A 302 -3.59 19.07 -70.89
CA LEU A 302 -4.34 18.40 -71.97
C LEU A 302 -5.68 19.08 -72.27
N GLN A 303 -6.39 19.58 -71.26
CA GLN A 303 -7.62 20.36 -71.44
C GLN A 303 -7.35 21.70 -72.14
N GLN A 304 -6.28 22.41 -71.76
CA GLN A 304 -5.85 23.64 -72.44
C GLN A 304 -5.49 23.35 -73.91
N SER A 305 -4.69 22.32 -74.18
CA SER A 305 -4.34 21.93 -75.55
C SER A 305 -5.54 21.45 -76.38
N LEU A 306 -6.56 20.86 -75.75
CA LEU A 306 -7.82 20.52 -76.40
C LEU A 306 -8.58 21.78 -76.80
N LEU A 307 -8.74 22.75 -75.89
CA LEU A 307 -9.41 24.02 -76.16
C LEU A 307 -8.72 24.84 -77.26
N GLU A 308 -7.38 24.87 -77.28
CA GLU A 308 -6.60 25.47 -78.38
C GLU A 308 -6.88 24.79 -79.74
N LYS A 309 -7.01 23.45 -79.74
CA LYS A 309 -7.36 22.69 -80.94
C LYS A 309 -8.80 22.89 -81.38
N GLU A 310 -9.73 23.03 -80.45
CA GLU A 310 -11.14 23.36 -80.76
C GLU A 310 -11.24 24.76 -81.36
N GLN A 311 -10.55 25.76 -80.79
CA GLN A 311 -10.50 27.12 -81.35
C GLN A 311 -9.90 27.14 -82.77
N THR A 312 -8.75 26.49 -82.97
CA THR A 312 -8.11 26.46 -84.31
C THR A 312 -8.94 25.70 -85.35
N LEU A 313 -9.70 24.67 -84.95
CA LEU A 313 -10.67 24.01 -85.82
C LEU A 313 -11.84 24.94 -86.18
N GLU A 314 -12.31 25.78 -85.26
CA GLU A 314 -13.37 26.75 -85.52
C GLU A 314 -12.89 27.89 -86.43
N ASP A 315 -11.68 28.41 -86.22
CA ASP A 315 -11.02 29.39 -87.10
C ASP A 315 -10.83 28.82 -88.53
N MET A 316 -10.48 27.54 -88.64
CA MET A 316 -10.41 26.82 -89.91
C MET A 316 -11.78 26.67 -90.58
N ARG A 317 -12.85 26.36 -89.83
CA ARG A 317 -14.23 26.28 -90.34
C ARG A 317 -14.70 27.63 -90.87
N ALA A 318 -14.49 28.70 -90.11
CA ALA A 318 -14.83 30.06 -90.53
C ALA A 318 -14.06 30.47 -91.80
N SER A 319 -12.76 30.12 -91.88
CA SER A 319 -11.93 30.36 -93.06
C SER A 319 -12.41 29.58 -94.29
N LEU A 320 -12.82 28.32 -94.11
CA LEU A 320 -13.41 27.48 -95.16
C LEU A 320 -14.75 28.03 -95.65
N GLN A 321 -15.63 28.44 -94.74
CA GLN A 321 -16.91 29.07 -95.08
C GLN A 321 -16.68 30.36 -95.89
N ALA A 322 -15.79 31.25 -95.43
CA ALA A 322 -15.47 32.48 -96.16
C ALA A 322 -14.83 32.23 -97.53
N ALA A 323 -14.08 31.13 -97.70
CA ALA A 323 -13.55 30.72 -99.00
C ALA A 323 -14.65 30.17 -99.93
N GLU A 324 -15.59 29.41 -99.40
CA GLU A 324 -16.74 28.88 -100.14
C GLU A 324 -17.72 29.98 -100.55
N GLU A 325 -18.00 30.95 -99.67
CA GLU A 325 -18.79 32.15 -99.98
C GLU A 325 -18.15 32.98 -101.11
N LYS A 326 -16.82 33.16 -101.07
CA LYS A 326 -16.07 33.80 -102.17
C LYS A 326 -16.16 32.99 -103.46
N ARG A 327 -16.01 31.66 -103.41
CA ARG A 327 -16.12 30.77 -104.57
C ARG A 327 -17.52 30.89 -105.20
N GLN A 328 -18.55 30.88 -104.38
CA GLN A 328 -19.95 31.01 -104.80
C GLN A 328 -20.23 32.40 -105.41
N ALA A 329 -19.67 33.47 -104.84
CA ALA A 329 -19.74 34.82 -105.40
C ALA A 329 -19.04 34.93 -106.76
N SER A 330 -17.82 34.39 -106.91
CA SER A 330 -17.11 34.36 -108.20
C SER A 330 -17.83 33.52 -109.26
N ILE A 331 -18.49 32.42 -108.87
CA ILE A 331 -19.31 31.63 -109.80
C ILE A 331 -20.55 32.41 -110.23
N ALA A 332 -21.22 33.11 -109.30
CA ALA A 332 -22.35 33.97 -109.62
C ALA A 332 -21.94 35.08 -110.60
N GLU A 333 -20.83 35.77 -110.33
CA GLU A 333 -20.28 36.83 -111.19
C GLU A 333 -19.91 36.31 -112.59
N LEU A 334 -19.20 35.18 -112.68
CA LEU A 334 -18.89 34.54 -113.96
C LEU A 334 -20.16 34.10 -114.72
N SER A 335 -21.18 33.60 -114.02
CA SER A 335 -22.45 33.23 -114.65
C SER A 335 -23.20 34.44 -115.20
N ALA A 336 -23.21 35.57 -114.47
CA ALA A 336 -23.82 36.82 -114.90
C ALA A 336 -23.06 37.44 -116.09
N GLN A 337 -21.72 37.37 -116.10
CA GLN A 337 -20.91 37.84 -117.24
C GLN A 337 -21.11 36.96 -118.47
N ASN A 338 -21.21 35.63 -118.31
CA ASN A 338 -21.52 34.72 -119.42
C ASN A 338 -22.92 34.97 -119.98
N GLN A 339 -23.93 35.17 -119.13
CA GLN A 339 -25.29 35.52 -119.53
C GLN A 339 -25.30 36.83 -120.34
N LYS A 340 -24.63 37.88 -119.86
CA LYS A 340 -24.50 39.16 -120.56
C LYS A 340 -23.75 39.04 -121.90
N ASN A 341 -22.73 38.19 -121.97
CA ASN A 341 -22.02 37.91 -123.23
C ASN A 341 -22.92 37.19 -124.24
N LEU A 342 -23.74 36.23 -123.79
CA LEU A 342 -24.74 35.55 -124.63
C LEU A 342 -25.77 36.55 -125.16
N GLU A 343 -26.37 37.37 -124.30
CA GLU A 343 -27.31 38.44 -124.70
C GLU A 343 -26.69 39.40 -125.72
N SER A 344 -25.42 39.77 -125.56
CA SER A 344 -24.70 40.60 -126.53
C SER A 344 -24.43 39.90 -127.87
N LEU A 345 -24.16 38.59 -127.86
CA LEU A 345 -23.94 37.83 -129.09
C LEU A 345 -25.26 37.55 -129.82
N GLU A 346 -26.34 37.30 -129.08
CA GLU A 346 -27.71 37.19 -129.62
C GLU A 346 -28.14 38.50 -130.29
N ALA A 347 -27.86 39.65 -129.68
CA ALA A 347 -28.10 40.96 -130.29
C ALA A 347 -27.29 41.16 -131.58
N GLN A 348 -25.98 40.85 -131.57
CA GLN A 348 -25.13 40.94 -132.78
C GLN A 348 -25.60 39.99 -133.90
N LEU A 349 -26.08 38.79 -133.55
CA LEU A 349 -26.65 37.85 -134.52
C LEU A 349 -27.97 38.39 -135.11
N ALA A 350 -28.82 39.04 -134.30
CA ALA A 350 -30.04 39.68 -134.79
C ALA A 350 -29.74 40.84 -135.76
N ASP A 351 -28.78 41.70 -135.43
CA ASP A 351 -28.32 42.79 -136.31
C ASP A 351 -27.72 42.25 -137.61
N ALA A 352 -26.82 41.26 -137.54
CA ALA A 352 -26.20 40.64 -138.71
C ALA A 352 -27.23 39.92 -139.60
N LEU A 353 -28.28 39.32 -139.03
CA LEU A 353 -29.40 38.76 -139.78
C LEU A 353 -30.22 39.86 -140.48
N SER A 354 -30.43 41.01 -139.83
CA SER A 354 -31.09 42.18 -140.43
C SER A 354 -30.27 42.72 -141.60
N ASP A 355 -28.96 42.93 -141.44
CA ASP A 355 -28.10 43.44 -142.50
C ASP A 355 -27.93 42.44 -143.64
N ARG A 356 -27.91 41.13 -143.36
CA ARG A 356 -27.95 40.10 -144.41
C ARG A 356 -29.25 40.14 -145.20
N SER A 357 -30.40 40.43 -144.58
CA SER A 357 -31.66 40.59 -145.31
C SER A 357 -31.64 41.81 -146.24
N LYS A 358 -31.20 42.98 -145.75
CA LYS A 358 -30.98 44.19 -146.57
C LYS A 358 -30.01 43.95 -147.73
N ALA A 359 -28.90 43.26 -147.46
CA ALA A 359 -27.90 42.92 -148.49
C ALA A 359 -28.50 41.98 -149.56
N THR A 360 -29.34 41.02 -149.16
CA THR A 360 -30.06 40.14 -150.10
C THR A 360 -31.00 40.94 -150.99
N GLU A 361 -31.76 41.89 -150.44
CA GLU A 361 -32.63 42.81 -151.19
C GLU A 361 -31.83 43.64 -152.21
N THR A 362 -30.67 44.19 -151.82
CA THR A 362 -29.82 44.98 -152.74
C THR A 362 -29.19 44.12 -153.85
N ILE A 363 -28.78 42.89 -153.56
CA ILE A 363 -28.22 41.96 -154.56
C ILE A 363 -29.29 41.62 -155.61
N SER A 364 -30.53 41.34 -155.18
CA SER A 364 -31.65 41.12 -156.12
C SER A 364 -31.92 42.35 -157.00
N SER A 365 -31.78 43.56 -156.47
CA SER A 365 -31.88 44.79 -157.28
C SER A 365 -30.74 44.95 -158.29
N LEU A 366 -29.50 44.59 -157.94
CA LEU A 366 -28.34 44.71 -158.83
C LEU A 366 -28.32 43.64 -159.94
N GLN A 367 -28.78 42.42 -159.64
CA GLN A 367 -28.90 41.34 -160.64
C GLN A 367 -29.84 41.72 -161.79
N MET A 368 -30.92 42.46 -161.49
CA MET A 368 -31.82 43.02 -162.50
C MET A 368 -31.14 44.06 -163.41
N LEU A 369 -30.16 44.82 -162.90
CA LEU A 369 -29.46 45.87 -163.64
C LEU A 369 -28.36 45.31 -164.57
N VAL A 370 -27.61 44.29 -164.13
CA VAL A 370 -26.51 43.71 -164.93
C VAL A 370 -27.05 43.08 -166.22
N ALA A 371 -28.19 42.38 -166.14
CA ALA A 371 -28.88 41.80 -167.28
C ALA A 371 -29.29 42.84 -168.37
N GLU A 372 -29.46 44.12 -167.99
CA GLU A 372 -29.75 45.22 -168.92
C GLU A 372 -28.50 45.67 -169.70
N LYS A 373 -27.30 45.59 -169.10
CA LYS A 373 -26.07 46.19 -169.66
C LYS A 373 -25.31 45.28 -170.61
N GLU A 374 -25.26 43.98 -170.34
CA GLU A 374 -24.53 43.02 -171.18
C GLU A 374 -25.10 42.94 -172.61
N SER A 375 -26.39 43.22 -172.78
CA SER A 375 -27.06 43.31 -174.09
C SER A 375 -26.51 44.42 -175.01
N LYS A 376 -25.67 45.34 -174.53
CA LYS A 376 -25.33 46.59 -175.23
C LYS A 376 -23.88 46.69 -175.70
N ILE A 377 -22.99 45.83 -175.20
CA ILE A 377 -21.55 45.87 -175.52
C ILE A 377 -21.24 45.09 -176.82
N ALA A 378 -22.03 44.06 -177.13
CA ALA A 378 -21.87 43.22 -178.32
C ALA A 378 -22.06 43.95 -179.67
N GLU A 379 -22.42 45.24 -179.66
CA GLU A 379 -22.74 46.02 -180.86
C GLU A 379 -21.54 46.85 -181.40
N MET A 380 -20.42 46.99 -180.66
CA MET A 380 -19.39 48.01 -180.95
C MET A 380 -18.01 47.53 -181.47
N GLU A 381 -17.67 46.24 -181.47
CA GLU A 381 -16.28 45.76 -181.67
C GLU A 381 -15.82 45.54 -183.13
N ALA A 382 -16.30 46.33 -184.11
CA ALA A 382 -16.19 45.98 -185.54
C ALA A 382 -15.11 46.70 -186.42
N ASP A 383 -14.49 47.82 -186.01
CA ASP A 383 -13.72 48.71 -186.94
C ASP A 383 -12.27 49.11 -186.51
N SER A 384 -11.31 49.07 -187.48
CA SER A 384 -10.06 49.91 -187.63
C SER A 384 -8.62 49.33 -187.37
N THR A 385 -7.60 49.69 -188.20
CA THR A 385 -6.14 49.26 -188.14
C THR A 385 -5.11 50.04 -189.07
N GLY A 386 -3.90 50.45 -188.57
CA GLY A 386 -2.55 50.29 -189.22
C GLY A 386 -1.70 51.41 -189.97
N LYS A 387 -0.39 51.62 -189.61
CA LYS A 387 0.87 51.92 -190.43
C LYS A 387 1.94 52.93 -189.84
N ALA A 388 3.27 52.63 -189.93
CA ALA A 388 4.43 53.53 -190.32
C ALA A 388 5.86 53.16 -189.75
N ALA A 389 6.93 53.05 -190.58
CA ALA A 389 8.37 53.01 -190.19
C ALA A 389 9.36 53.03 -191.40
N ARG A 390 10.62 53.52 -191.26
CA ARG A 390 11.83 53.07 -192.04
C ARG A 390 13.25 53.60 -191.67
N PHE A 391 13.72 54.73 -192.25
CA PHE A 391 15.13 54.97 -192.63
C PHE A 391 16.16 55.23 -191.49
N ARG A 392 17.38 54.63 -191.50
CA ARG A 392 18.48 54.89 -190.52
C ARG A 392 19.90 54.24 -190.74
N ALA A 393 20.66 54.42 -191.85
CA ALA A 393 22.00 53.75 -191.94
C ALA A 393 23.06 54.38 -192.89
N ALA A 394 24.14 55.03 -192.38
CA ALA A 394 25.29 55.48 -193.23
C ALA A 394 26.65 55.88 -192.57
N VAL A 395 26.89 55.82 -191.23
CA VAL A 395 27.86 56.75 -190.56
C VAL A 395 29.26 56.20 -190.11
N GLU A 396 29.50 54.89 -190.01
CA GLU A 396 30.47 54.33 -189.02
C GLU A 396 31.94 53.98 -189.42
N ASN A 397 32.62 54.65 -190.37
CA ASN A 397 33.90 54.13 -190.92
C ASN A 397 35.24 54.86 -190.61
N VAL A 398 35.30 55.91 -189.78
CA VAL A 398 36.53 56.76 -189.59
C VAL A 398 37.21 56.59 -188.20
N LYS A 399 36.81 55.58 -187.43
CA LYS A 399 36.98 55.53 -185.96
C LYS A 399 38.29 54.90 -185.43
N GLY A 400 39.17 54.40 -186.30
CA GLY A 400 40.22 53.42 -185.95
C GLY A 400 41.43 53.95 -185.17
N ASP A 401 42.26 54.79 -185.81
CA ASP A 401 43.69 54.88 -185.44
C ASP A 401 44.00 55.63 -184.13
N ILE A 402 43.06 56.42 -183.62
CA ILE A 402 43.19 57.15 -182.34
C ILE A 402 43.24 56.18 -181.13
N ALA A 403 42.82 54.92 -181.31
CA ALA A 403 42.69 53.96 -180.22
C ALA A 403 44.03 53.52 -179.58
N HIS A 404 45.13 53.45 -180.33
CA HIS A 404 46.34 52.71 -179.88
C HIS A 404 47.15 53.46 -178.80
N LEU A 405 47.49 54.73 -179.01
CA LEU A 405 48.30 55.52 -178.07
C LEU A 405 47.62 55.75 -176.72
N LYS A 406 46.28 55.68 -176.69
CA LYS A 406 45.47 55.76 -175.48
C LYS A 406 45.65 54.55 -174.55
N HIS A 407 46.07 53.40 -175.08
CA HIS A 407 46.07 52.14 -174.34
C HIS A 407 47.19 52.03 -173.28
N GLU A 408 48.43 52.42 -173.59
CA GLU A 408 49.55 52.28 -172.64
C GLU A 408 49.44 53.26 -171.45
N HIS A 409 48.93 54.49 -171.66
CA HIS A 409 48.65 55.41 -170.54
C HIS A 409 47.51 54.93 -169.63
N GLU A 410 46.48 54.29 -170.19
CA GLU A 410 45.40 53.71 -169.37
C GLU A 410 45.94 52.57 -168.50
N LYS A 411 46.84 51.73 -169.02
CA LYS A 411 47.46 50.60 -168.31
C LYS A 411 48.35 51.01 -167.14
N GLU A 412 49.12 52.09 -167.25
CA GLU A 412 49.89 52.63 -166.11
C GLU A 412 48.94 53.21 -165.05
N LYS A 413 47.91 53.96 -165.47
CA LYS A 413 46.85 54.49 -164.59
C LYS A 413 46.10 53.38 -163.86
N GLU A 414 45.71 52.30 -164.56
CA GLU A 414 45.10 51.10 -163.99
C GLU A 414 45.98 50.46 -162.92
N SER A 415 47.30 50.43 -163.10
CA SER A 415 48.23 49.88 -162.10
C SER A 415 48.28 50.72 -160.81
N TRP A 416 48.31 52.05 -160.93
CA TRP A 416 48.25 52.96 -159.78
C TRP A 416 46.88 52.96 -159.09
N GLU A 417 45.81 52.88 -159.88
CA GLU A 417 44.44 52.79 -159.37
C GLU A 417 44.21 51.46 -158.63
N ALA A 418 44.73 50.33 -159.14
CA ALA A 418 44.71 49.04 -158.45
C ALA A 418 45.53 49.05 -157.14
N ALA A 419 46.71 49.70 -157.13
CA ALA A 419 47.51 49.86 -155.92
C ALA A 419 46.79 50.73 -154.86
N SER A 420 46.19 51.85 -155.28
CA SER A 420 45.40 52.74 -154.43
C SER A 420 44.17 52.04 -153.84
N GLN A 421 43.39 51.33 -154.67
CA GLN A 421 42.26 50.52 -154.22
C GLN A 421 42.69 49.40 -153.25
N THR A 422 43.87 48.81 -153.45
CA THR A 422 44.42 47.79 -152.55
C THR A 422 44.81 48.37 -151.19
N LEU A 423 45.43 49.56 -151.16
CA LEU A 423 45.72 50.28 -149.91
C LEU A 423 44.44 50.70 -149.20
N LYS A 424 43.44 51.22 -149.92
CA LYS A 424 42.13 51.59 -149.37
C LYS A 424 41.43 50.39 -148.71
N LYS A 425 41.39 49.23 -149.38
CA LYS A 425 40.84 47.99 -148.81
C LYS A 425 41.60 47.53 -147.56
N LYS A 426 42.93 47.64 -147.55
CA LYS A 426 43.74 47.30 -146.35
C LYS A 426 43.47 48.24 -145.18
N LEU A 427 43.29 49.54 -145.44
CA LEU A 427 42.91 50.53 -144.42
C LEU A 427 41.51 50.23 -143.86
N GLU A 428 40.52 50.03 -144.73
CA GLU A 428 39.15 49.68 -144.35
C GLU A 428 39.09 48.38 -143.53
N ILE A 429 39.88 47.37 -143.86
CA ILE A 429 40.00 46.13 -143.05
C ILE A 429 40.63 46.43 -141.67
N ALA A 430 41.65 47.29 -141.60
CA ALA A 430 42.29 47.66 -140.34
C ALA A 430 41.36 48.47 -139.42
N GLU A 431 40.62 49.44 -139.98
CA GLU A 431 39.61 50.23 -139.27
C GLU A 431 38.47 49.34 -138.73
N ASN A 432 37.93 48.46 -139.57
CA ASN A 432 36.89 47.49 -139.15
C ASN A 432 37.38 46.53 -138.05
N ASN A 433 38.65 46.12 -138.09
CA ASN A 433 39.24 45.30 -137.02
C ASN A 433 39.42 46.10 -135.72
N CYS A 434 39.80 47.38 -135.80
CA CYS A 434 39.91 48.25 -134.62
C CYS A 434 38.56 48.46 -133.95
N ILE A 435 37.53 48.82 -134.73
CA ILE A 435 36.16 49.01 -134.24
C ILE A 435 35.64 47.73 -133.56
N ARG A 436 35.94 46.55 -134.13
CA ARG A 436 35.55 45.28 -133.53
C ARG A 436 36.21 45.06 -132.16
N ALA A 437 37.52 45.30 -132.06
CA ALA A 437 38.25 45.20 -130.80
C ALA A 437 37.75 46.20 -129.75
N GLU A 438 37.39 47.42 -130.14
CA GLU A 438 36.77 48.42 -129.25
C GLU A 438 35.39 47.98 -128.74
N ILE A 439 34.55 47.41 -129.61
CA ILE A 439 33.24 46.86 -129.23
C ILE A 439 33.40 45.68 -128.27
N GLU A 440 34.34 44.78 -128.52
CA GLU A 440 34.64 43.64 -127.64
C GLU A 440 35.17 44.11 -126.28
N ALA A 441 36.08 45.09 -126.26
CA ALA A 441 36.57 45.72 -125.03
C ALA A 441 35.44 46.45 -124.25
N ALA A 442 34.52 47.13 -124.95
CA ALA A 442 33.37 47.78 -124.33
C ALA A 442 32.39 46.77 -123.71
N LYS A 443 32.12 45.65 -124.39
CA LYS A 443 31.33 44.54 -123.84
C LYS A 443 31.96 43.94 -122.59
N MET A 444 33.27 43.67 -122.62
CA MET A 444 33.98 43.13 -121.45
C MET A 444 33.97 44.11 -120.27
N ARG A 445 34.12 45.42 -120.51
CA ARG A 445 33.99 46.44 -119.45
C ARG A 445 32.58 46.46 -118.84
N SER A 446 31.54 46.48 -119.68
CA SER A 446 30.14 46.48 -119.21
C SER A 446 29.79 45.21 -118.42
N GLN A 447 30.29 44.05 -118.85
CA GLN A 447 30.13 42.79 -118.11
C GLN A 447 30.78 42.88 -116.72
N LEU A 448 32.05 43.27 -116.64
CA LEU A 448 32.78 43.42 -115.37
C LEU A 448 32.16 44.48 -114.45
N GLU A 449 31.64 45.58 -115.01
CA GLU A 449 30.93 46.62 -114.24
C GLU A 449 29.62 46.09 -113.64
N SER A 450 28.86 45.28 -114.39
CA SER A 450 27.66 44.61 -113.87
C SER A 450 28.00 43.60 -112.76
N GLU A 451 29.08 42.82 -112.92
CA GLU A 451 29.56 41.88 -111.91
C GLU A 451 30.04 42.61 -110.65
N LEU A 452 30.77 43.71 -110.78
CA LEU A 452 31.19 44.57 -109.66
C LEU A 452 29.98 45.19 -108.95
N SER A 453 28.95 45.62 -109.68
CA SER A 453 27.70 46.11 -109.08
C SER A 453 27.00 45.03 -108.24
N VAL A 454 26.88 43.81 -108.77
CA VAL A 454 26.30 42.66 -108.03
C VAL A 454 27.15 42.30 -106.81
N LYS A 455 28.49 42.29 -106.93
CA LYS A 455 29.39 42.03 -105.79
C LYS A 455 29.29 43.12 -104.72
N THR A 456 29.18 44.39 -105.12
CA THR A 456 29.00 45.54 -104.21
C THR A 456 27.66 45.46 -103.48
N GLN A 457 26.57 45.15 -104.19
CA GLN A 457 25.26 44.94 -103.57
C GLN A 457 25.29 43.78 -102.57
N MET A 458 25.91 42.66 -102.93
CA MET A 458 26.08 41.51 -102.03
C MET A 458 26.91 41.85 -100.78
N LEU A 459 27.96 42.66 -100.93
CA LEU A 459 28.78 43.12 -99.81
C LEU A 459 27.97 44.02 -98.88
N ASN A 460 27.22 44.99 -99.42
CA ASN A 460 26.32 45.85 -98.65
C ASN A 460 25.23 45.07 -97.91
N THR A 461 24.67 44.00 -98.51
CA THR A 461 23.70 43.13 -97.79
C THR A 461 24.36 42.33 -96.68
N ARG A 462 25.58 41.82 -96.87
CA ARG A 462 26.33 41.13 -95.82
C ARG A 462 26.70 42.08 -94.67
N ASP A 463 27.07 43.32 -94.96
CA ASP A 463 27.36 44.33 -93.93
C ASP A 463 26.10 44.71 -93.14
N ALA A 464 24.95 44.83 -93.80
CA ALA A 464 23.67 45.06 -93.13
C ALA A 464 23.28 43.89 -92.20
N GLU A 465 23.40 42.64 -92.67
CA GLU A 465 23.18 41.42 -91.87
C GLU A 465 24.17 41.31 -90.70
N LEU A 466 25.42 41.72 -90.90
CA LEU A 466 26.46 41.73 -89.85
C LEU A 466 26.14 42.78 -88.78
N MET A 467 25.62 43.94 -89.18
CA MET A 467 25.19 45.00 -88.24
C MET A 467 23.94 44.61 -87.45
N THR A 468 22.95 43.93 -88.05
CA THR A 468 21.80 43.40 -87.30
C THR A 468 22.20 42.28 -86.34
N ALA A 469 23.08 41.37 -86.77
CA ALA A 469 23.63 40.32 -85.90
C ALA A 469 24.40 40.91 -84.69
N LYS A 470 25.22 41.95 -84.90
CA LYS A 470 25.90 42.67 -83.80
C LYS A 470 24.92 43.34 -82.84
N ALA A 471 23.85 43.96 -83.34
CA ALA A 471 22.84 44.58 -82.50
C ALA A 471 22.12 43.53 -81.62
N GLU A 472 21.83 42.35 -82.17
CA GLU A 472 21.22 41.24 -81.45
C GLU A 472 22.15 40.62 -80.40
N ILE A 473 23.45 40.45 -80.71
CA ILE A 473 24.46 40.03 -79.71
C ILE A 473 24.48 41.01 -78.53
N ASN A 474 24.56 42.32 -78.79
CA ASN A 474 24.57 43.34 -77.74
C ASN A 474 23.26 43.31 -76.90
N ARG A 475 22.11 43.03 -77.52
CA ARG A 475 20.82 42.87 -76.83
C ARG A 475 20.87 41.68 -75.86
N LEU A 476 21.34 40.53 -76.34
CA LEU A 476 21.44 39.31 -75.54
C LEU A 476 22.48 39.43 -74.40
N GLU A 477 23.61 40.11 -74.63
CA GLU A 477 24.60 40.40 -73.58
C GLU A 477 24.03 41.29 -72.47
N SER A 478 23.21 42.30 -72.84
CA SER A 478 22.50 43.15 -71.89
C SER A 478 21.45 42.36 -71.09
N GLU A 479 20.68 41.48 -71.77
CA GLU A 479 19.68 40.64 -71.11
C GLU A 479 20.30 39.64 -70.15
N PHE A 480 21.39 38.97 -70.56
CA PHE A 480 22.17 38.06 -69.72
C PHE A 480 22.80 38.77 -68.52
N SER A 481 23.28 40.01 -68.70
CA SER A 481 23.78 40.84 -67.60
C SER A 481 22.67 41.20 -66.61
N SER A 482 21.47 41.57 -67.11
CA SER A 482 20.30 41.81 -66.23
C SER A 482 19.86 40.54 -65.50
N TYR A 483 19.91 39.38 -66.17
CA TYR A 483 19.58 38.09 -65.56
C TYR A 483 20.57 37.74 -64.46
N LYS A 484 21.88 37.89 -64.69
CA LYS A 484 22.94 37.65 -63.70
C LYS A 484 22.77 38.53 -62.45
N ILE A 485 22.48 39.83 -62.63
CA ILE A 485 22.19 40.75 -61.52
C ILE A 485 20.96 40.29 -60.74
N ARG A 486 19.88 39.92 -61.43
CA ARG A 486 18.61 39.48 -60.81
C ARG A 486 18.76 38.16 -60.06
N ALA A 487 19.51 37.21 -60.61
CA ALA A 487 19.85 35.95 -59.96
C ALA A 487 20.70 36.18 -58.70
N HIS A 488 21.72 37.05 -58.76
CA HIS A 488 22.55 37.39 -57.60
C HIS A 488 21.75 38.12 -56.50
N ALA A 489 20.82 39.01 -56.89
CA ALA A 489 19.93 39.67 -55.93
C ALA A 489 18.94 38.70 -55.27
N LEU A 490 18.42 37.71 -56.01
CA LEU A 490 17.61 36.63 -55.45
C LEU A 490 18.40 35.73 -54.48
N LEU A 491 19.65 35.39 -54.84
CA LEU A 491 20.53 34.61 -53.97
C LEU A 491 20.81 35.36 -52.67
N GLN A 492 21.27 36.61 -52.77
CA GLN A 492 21.55 37.46 -51.61
C GLN A 492 20.32 37.71 -50.74
N LYS A 493 19.12 37.82 -51.34
CA LYS A 493 17.86 37.89 -50.58
C LYS A 493 17.58 36.58 -49.84
N LYS A 494 17.87 35.43 -50.43
CA LYS A 494 17.72 34.13 -49.77
C LYS A 494 18.74 33.92 -48.65
N ASP A 495 19.99 34.32 -48.85
CA ASP A 495 21.02 34.29 -47.80
C ASP A 495 20.63 35.21 -46.62
N ALA A 496 20.07 36.39 -46.90
CA ALA A 496 19.56 37.30 -45.87
C ALA A 496 18.28 36.78 -45.17
N GLU A 497 17.37 36.12 -45.90
CA GLU A 497 16.20 35.44 -45.31
C GLU A 497 16.63 34.27 -44.40
N LEU A 498 17.63 33.48 -44.81
CA LEU A 498 18.18 32.39 -43.99
C LEU A 498 18.91 32.92 -42.75
N ALA A 499 19.70 33.99 -42.88
CA ALA A 499 20.33 34.66 -41.75
C ALA A 499 19.27 35.18 -40.77
N ALA A 500 18.22 35.85 -41.25
CA ALA A 500 17.14 36.36 -40.41
C ALA A 500 16.31 35.24 -39.72
N VAL A 501 16.16 34.07 -40.36
CA VAL A 501 15.54 32.90 -39.72
C VAL A 501 16.43 32.32 -38.62
N ASN A 502 17.74 32.17 -38.86
CA ASN A 502 18.69 31.72 -37.83
C ASN A 502 18.84 32.74 -36.69
N ASP A 503 18.75 34.04 -37.00
CA ASP A 503 18.79 35.09 -35.99
C ASP A 503 17.48 35.31 -35.24
N SER A 504 16.39 34.68 -35.69
CA SER A 504 15.06 34.76 -35.06
C SER A 504 15.13 34.39 -33.58
N GLU A 505 14.63 35.30 -32.74
CA GLU A 505 14.52 35.11 -31.29
C GLU A 505 13.72 33.84 -30.94
N GLN A 506 12.79 33.42 -31.80
CA GLN A 506 12.04 32.17 -31.62
C GLN A 506 12.90 30.93 -31.81
N LEU A 507 13.85 30.94 -32.77
CA LEU A 507 14.75 29.80 -32.98
C LEU A 507 15.80 29.74 -31.87
N LYS A 508 16.27 30.90 -31.39
CA LYS A 508 17.16 31.00 -30.23
C LYS A 508 16.47 30.60 -28.92
N ALA A 509 15.20 30.97 -28.73
CA ALA A 509 14.41 30.52 -27.58
C ALA A 509 14.22 29.00 -27.59
N LEU A 510 13.87 28.41 -28.75
CA LEU A 510 13.75 26.95 -28.88
C LEU A 510 15.09 26.22 -28.67
N ASP A 511 16.22 26.80 -29.12
CA ASP A 511 17.56 26.24 -28.89
C ASP A 511 17.99 26.33 -27.41
N GLU A 512 17.52 27.33 -26.66
CA GLU A 512 17.80 27.46 -25.23
C GLU A 512 16.84 26.60 -24.39
N GLU A 513 15.54 26.52 -24.73
CA GLU A 513 14.59 25.55 -24.15
C GLU A 513 15.06 24.10 -24.34
N LEU A 514 15.68 23.79 -25.49
CA LEU A 514 16.24 22.46 -25.76
C LEU A 514 17.48 22.18 -24.89
N LYS A 515 18.38 23.16 -24.72
CA LYS A 515 19.50 23.04 -23.77
C LYS A 515 19.04 22.93 -22.31
N GLU A 516 18.03 23.67 -21.91
CA GLU A 516 17.46 23.60 -20.56
C GLU A 516 16.87 22.21 -20.31
N ALA A 517 16.09 21.67 -21.26
CA ALA A 517 15.60 20.29 -21.22
C ALA A 517 16.73 19.23 -21.23
N GLU A 518 17.81 19.44 -21.98
CA GLU A 518 18.98 18.54 -21.98
C GLU A 518 19.72 18.55 -20.63
N ASN A 519 19.81 19.72 -19.98
CA ASN A 519 20.35 19.86 -18.62
C ASN A 519 19.44 19.21 -17.57
N GLU A 520 18.11 19.37 -17.66
CA GLU A 520 17.14 18.70 -16.78
C GLU A 520 17.23 17.17 -16.91
N VAL A 521 17.25 16.65 -18.14
CA VAL A 521 17.42 15.20 -18.40
C VAL A 521 18.75 14.71 -17.82
N SER A 522 19.83 15.49 -17.93
CA SER A 522 21.13 15.15 -17.36
C SER A 522 21.08 15.10 -15.83
N LEU A 523 20.44 16.06 -15.16
CA LEU A 523 20.23 16.07 -13.71
C LEU A 523 19.38 14.87 -13.24
N VAL A 524 18.24 14.62 -13.88
CA VAL A 524 17.36 13.48 -13.56
C VAL A 524 18.08 12.15 -13.76
N SER A 525 18.96 12.04 -14.76
CA SER A 525 19.78 10.84 -14.96
C SER A 525 20.78 10.62 -13.82
N ALA A 526 21.42 11.68 -13.33
CA ALA A 526 22.35 11.62 -12.21
C ALA A 526 21.66 11.30 -10.88
N GLU A 527 20.44 11.80 -10.67
CA GLU A 527 19.62 11.44 -9.50
C GLU A 527 19.14 9.99 -9.54
N ARG A 528 18.71 9.50 -10.71
CA ARG A 528 18.38 8.08 -10.93
C ARG A 528 19.57 7.19 -10.60
N ASP A 529 20.76 7.54 -11.10
CA ASP A 529 21.96 6.72 -10.92
C ASP A 529 22.44 6.72 -9.46
N ARG A 530 22.27 7.83 -8.73
CA ARG A 530 22.46 7.89 -7.27
C ARG A 530 21.48 6.98 -6.53
N ALA A 531 20.19 7.06 -6.85
CA ALA A 531 19.17 6.22 -6.22
C ALA A 531 19.37 4.72 -6.52
N LEU A 532 19.89 4.37 -7.71
CA LEU A 532 20.30 3.00 -8.04
C LEU A 532 21.50 2.53 -7.21
N GLN A 533 22.48 3.40 -6.95
CA GLN A 533 23.61 3.07 -6.07
C GLN A 533 23.14 2.87 -4.62
N ASP A 534 22.31 3.78 -4.09
CA ASP A 534 21.76 3.65 -2.73
C ASP A 534 20.95 2.35 -2.56
N LEU A 535 20.21 1.93 -3.60
CA LEU A 535 19.49 0.66 -3.63
C LEU A 535 20.43 -0.56 -3.71
N GLN A 536 21.55 -0.47 -4.43
CA GLN A 536 22.56 -1.54 -4.45
C GLN A 536 23.28 -1.67 -3.11
N ASP A 537 23.60 -0.55 -2.46
CA ASP A 537 24.28 -0.52 -1.16
C ASP A 537 23.38 -1.08 -0.05
N THR A 538 22.10 -0.71 -0.03
CA THR A 538 21.10 -1.30 0.90
C THR A 538 20.87 -2.79 0.65
N LEU A 539 20.82 -3.25 -0.61
CA LEU A 539 20.79 -4.67 -0.93
C LEU A 539 22.07 -5.41 -0.47
N ALA A 540 23.24 -4.80 -0.59
CA ALA A 540 24.50 -5.37 -0.10
C ALA A 540 24.50 -5.52 1.43
N ILE A 541 23.97 -4.53 2.15
CA ILE A 541 23.77 -4.59 3.61
C ILE A 541 22.81 -5.73 3.98
N HIS A 542 21.64 -5.82 3.36
CA HIS A 542 20.68 -6.89 3.66
C HIS A 542 21.21 -8.29 3.32
N ASN A 543 21.95 -8.45 2.21
CA ASN A 543 22.63 -9.72 1.89
C ASN A 543 23.67 -10.11 2.94
N LYS A 544 24.43 -9.14 3.48
CA LYS A 544 25.37 -9.36 4.58
C LYS A 544 24.64 -9.80 5.86
N GLU A 545 23.56 -9.12 6.24
CA GLU A 545 22.76 -9.52 7.41
C GLU A 545 22.13 -10.92 7.24
N LEU A 546 21.68 -11.28 6.04
CA LEU A 546 21.16 -12.62 5.75
C LEU A 546 22.25 -13.68 5.92
N ALA A 547 23.45 -13.44 5.40
CA ALA A 547 24.60 -14.34 5.59
C ALA A 547 24.98 -14.49 7.09
N GLU A 548 24.91 -13.41 7.87
CA GLU A 548 25.13 -13.44 9.32
C GLU A 548 24.02 -14.23 10.05
N ARG A 549 22.75 -14.05 9.66
CA ARG A 549 21.61 -14.84 10.19
C ARG A 549 21.73 -16.32 9.84
N ASP A 550 22.13 -16.68 8.62
CA ASP A 550 22.35 -18.06 8.19
C ASP A 550 23.53 -18.71 8.93
N ALA A 551 24.61 -17.96 9.20
CA ALA A 551 25.71 -18.43 10.02
C ALA A 551 25.27 -18.72 11.46
N ALA A 552 24.49 -17.82 12.06
CA ALA A 552 23.92 -18.00 13.41
C ALA A 552 22.95 -19.20 13.47
N LEU A 553 22.08 -19.35 12.47
CA LEU A 553 21.16 -20.48 12.32
C LEU A 553 21.92 -21.82 12.22
N ASN A 554 23.00 -21.86 11.44
CA ASN A 554 23.83 -23.05 11.30
C ASN A 554 24.57 -23.40 12.60
N ASN A 555 25.05 -22.41 13.36
CA ASN A 555 25.61 -22.63 14.69
C ASN A 555 24.55 -23.21 15.65
N ALA A 556 23.36 -22.60 15.73
CA ALA A 556 22.25 -23.11 16.54
C ALA A 556 21.86 -24.55 16.16
N LYS A 557 21.77 -24.87 14.86
CA LYS A 557 21.54 -26.25 14.37
C LYS A 557 22.64 -27.22 14.81
N GLN A 558 23.90 -26.80 14.83
CA GLN A 558 25.01 -27.64 15.33
C GLN A 558 24.93 -27.86 16.84
N GLN A 559 24.54 -26.83 17.62
CA GLN A 559 24.32 -26.96 19.05
C GLN A 559 23.16 -27.92 19.37
N ILE A 560 22.03 -27.81 18.67
CA ILE A 560 20.89 -28.74 18.81
C ILE A 560 21.34 -30.18 18.52
N LYS A 561 22.04 -30.43 17.40
CA LYS A 561 22.60 -31.76 17.10
C LYS A 561 23.55 -32.29 18.18
N SER A 562 24.35 -31.42 18.79
CA SER A 562 25.21 -31.82 19.92
C SER A 562 24.40 -32.19 21.16
N MET A 563 23.27 -31.51 21.41
CA MET A 563 22.35 -31.85 22.50
C MET A 563 21.56 -33.14 22.22
N GLU A 564 21.10 -33.36 20.99
CA GLU A 564 20.48 -34.61 20.54
C GLU A 564 21.40 -35.81 20.79
N ILE A 565 22.65 -35.75 20.30
CA ILE A 565 23.65 -36.82 20.52
C ILE A 565 23.90 -37.09 22.02
N LYS A 566 23.91 -36.04 22.85
CA LYS A 566 24.05 -36.20 24.31
C LYS A 566 22.81 -36.83 24.94
N LEU A 567 21.61 -36.45 24.49
CA LEU A 567 20.35 -37.03 24.95
C LEU A 567 20.27 -38.52 24.59
N ASP A 568 20.61 -38.88 23.35
CA ASP A 568 20.63 -40.26 22.87
C ASP A 568 21.65 -41.10 23.66
N SER A 569 22.84 -40.56 23.93
CA SER A 569 23.83 -41.21 24.79
C SER A 569 23.34 -41.39 26.23
N MET A 570 22.62 -40.41 26.79
CA MET A 570 22.05 -40.50 28.14
C MET A 570 20.91 -41.51 28.20
N ASN A 571 20.06 -41.55 27.17
CA ASN A 571 18.97 -42.53 27.03
C ASN A 571 19.52 -43.95 26.88
N ALA A 572 20.58 -44.15 26.07
CA ALA A 572 21.25 -45.44 25.93
C ALA A 572 21.87 -45.91 27.26
N ASN A 573 22.52 -45.01 28.00
CA ASN A 573 23.04 -45.31 29.33
C ASN A 573 21.91 -45.71 30.29
N HIS A 574 20.83 -44.90 30.37
CA HIS A 574 19.68 -45.19 31.24
C HIS A 574 18.99 -46.52 30.89
N GLN A 575 18.85 -46.84 29.60
CA GLN A 575 18.31 -48.12 29.15
C GLN A 575 19.25 -49.28 29.54
N SER A 576 20.56 -49.11 29.41
CA SER A 576 21.52 -50.14 29.87
C SER A 576 21.52 -50.32 31.38
N GLU A 577 21.41 -49.24 32.17
CA GLU A 577 21.25 -49.30 33.62
C GLU A 577 19.97 -50.04 33.99
N LYS A 578 18.83 -49.68 33.37
CA LYS A 578 17.55 -50.36 33.54
C LYS A 578 17.67 -51.87 33.26
N GLU A 579 18.31 -52.26 32.16
CA GLU A 579 18.55 -53.67 31.85
C GLU A 579 19.46 -54.38 32.88
N THR A 580 20.43 -53.67 33.48
CA THR A 580 21.22 -54.25 34.58
C THR A 580 20.40 -54.38 35.87
N TRP A 581 19.51 -53.43 36.17
CA TRP A 581 18.59 -53.51 37.30
C TRP A 581 17.56 -54.63 37.12
N GLU A 582 17.00 -54.80 35.92
CA GLU A 582 16.08 -55.91 35.59
C GLU A 582 16.78 -57.28 35.74
N LYS A 583 18.01 -57.43 35.23
CA LYS A 583 18.83 -58.65 35.44
C LYS A 583 19.16 -58.90 36.91
N ASN A 584 19.50 -57.86 37.67
CA ASN A 584 19.77 -57.98 39.10
C ASN A 584 18.51 -58.35 39.89
N LEU A 585 17.35 -57.79 39.54
CA LEU A 585 16.06 -58.14 40.13
C LEU A 585 15.71 -59.61 39.82
N GLN A 586 15.82 -60.03 38.55
CA GLN A 586 15.60 -61.42 38.15
C GLN A 586 16.53 -62.38 38.91
N ASN A 587 17.83 -62.07 39.04
CA ASN A 587 18.76 -62.89 39.83
C ASN A 587 18.34 -62.98 41.32
N VAL A 588 17.81 -61.90 41.90
CA VAL A 588 17.29 -61.89 43.28
C VAL A 588 16.00 -62.72 43.38
N GLU A 589 15.09 -62.61 42.41
CA GLU A 589 13.87 -63.41 42.34
C GLU A 589 14.18 -64.90 42.17
N GLU A 590 15.10 -65.27 41.27
CA GLU A 590 15.57 -66.65 41.07
C GLU A 590 16.24 -67.21 42.33
N THR A 591 17.10 -66.44 43.00
CA THR A 591 17.72 -66.90 44.27
C THR A 591 16.72 -67.04 45.42
N TRP A 592 15.70 -66.17 45.50
CA TRP A 592 14.59 -66.34 46.44
C TRP A 592 13.71 -67.53 46.08
N GLN A 593 13.41 -67.75 44.80
CA GLN A 593 12.63 -68.91 44.34
C GLN A 593 13.36 -70.21 44.67
N LEU A 594 14.65 -70.33 44.32
CA LEU A 594 15.48 -71.50 44.69
C LEU A 594 15.57 -71.69 46.21
N ARG A 595 15.58 -70.61 47.00
CA ARG A 595 15.53 -70.70 48.46
C ARG A 595 14.16 -71.17 48.97
N CYS A 596 13.07 -70.70 48.38
CA CYS A 596 11.72 -71.17 48.68
C CYS A 596 11.56 -72.65 48.31
N GLU A 597 12.02 -73.06 47.13
CA GLU A 597 12.04 -74.46 46.67
C GLU A 597 12.90 -75.35 47.58
N SER A 598 14.06 -74.86 48.03
CA SER A 598 14.90 -75.55 49.02
C SER A 598 14.23 -75.65 50.39
N LEU A 599 13.48 -74.64 50.83
CA LEU A 599 12.74 -74.66 52.09
C LEU A 599 11.51 -75.58 52.02
N THR A 600 10.82 -75.65 50.88
CA THR A 600 9.74 -76.63 50.67
C THR A 600 10.29 -78.05 50.61
N ALA A 601 11.39 -78.29 49.87
CA ALA A 601 12.05 -79.59 49.83
C ALA A 601 12.58 -80.01 51.22
N GLN A 602 13.11 -79.07 52.02
CA GLN A 602 13.52 -79.34 53.39
C GLN A 602 12.32 -79.65 54.29
N LYS A 603 11.21 -78.93 54.15
CA LYS A 603 9.96 -79.19 54.90
C LYS A 603 9.38 -80.57 54.55
N GLU A 604 9.31 -80.92 53.28
CA GLU A 604 8.85 -82.23 52.81
C GLU A 604 9.77 -83.34 53.32
N ALA A 605 11.09 -83.21 53.15
CA ALA A 605 12.08 -84.23 53.52
C ALA A 605 12.33 -84.39 55.04
N SER A 606 11.97 -83.40 55.87
CA SER A 606 12.24 -83.45 57.33
C SER A 606 11.02 -83.35 58.23
N SER A 607 9.81 -83.17 57.68
CA SER A 607 8.60 -83.07 58.51
C SER A 607 7.42 -83.91 58.04
N GLU A 608 7.23 -84.23 56.76
CA GLU A 608 6.00 -84.94 56.37
C GLU A 608 5.98 -86.40 56.83
N GLU A 609 7.10 -87.13 56.70
CA GLU A 609 7.17 -88.54 57.13
C GLU A 609 7.15 -88.65 58.67
N ASP A 610 7.90 -87.79 59.40
CA ASP A 610 7.97 -87.83 60.86
C ASP A 610 6.75 -87.21 61.56
N LEU A 611 6.17 -86.09 61.09
CA LEU A 611 4.90 -85.57 61.66
C LEU A 611 3.75 -86.55 61.43
N LYS A 612 3.73 -87.28 60.31
CA LYS A 612 2.71 -88.30 60.02
C LYS A 612 2.87 -89.52 60.93
N LYS A 613 4.11 -89.85 61.30
CA LYS A 613 4.46 -90.88 62.29
C LYS A 613 4.06 -90.46 63.70
N GLU A 614 4.40 -89.24 64.11
CA GLU A 614 3.96 -88.65 65.39
C GLU A 614 2.44 -88.48 65.45
N LEU A 615 1.77 -88.12 64.35
CA LEU A 615 0.32 -88.01 64.28
C LEU A 615 -0.36 -89.37 64.48
N GLU A 616 0.10 -90.44 63.81
CA GLU A 616 -0.44 -91.78 64.03
C GLU A 616 -0.08 -92.33 65.42
N GLU A 617 1.10 -92.00 65.98
CA GLU A 617 1.45 -92.38 67.34
C GLU A 617 0.63 -91.62 68.40
N LEU A 618 0.38 -90.32 68.20
CA LEU A 618 -0.49 -89.49 69.04
C LEU A 618 -1.95 -89.96 68.96
N LYS A 619 -2.40 -90.36 67.77
CA LYS A 619 -3.73 -90.96 67.53
C LYS A 619 -3.85 -92.33 68.20
N LEU A 620 -2.77 -93.12 68.25
CA LEU A 620 -2.71 -94.37 69.04
C LEU A 620 -2.74 -94.09 70.56
N ARG A 621 -2.02 -93.07 71.03
CA ARG A 621 -2.06 -92.62 72.44
C ARG A 621 -3.44 -92.08 72.81
N TYR A 622 -4.08 -91.28 71.96
CA TYR A 622 -5.45 -90.80 72.14
C TYR A 622 -6.45 -91.96 72.14
N LYS A 623 -6.26 -92.97 71.28
CA LYS A 623 -7.09 -94.18 71.30
C LYS A 623 -6.94 -94.94 72.63
N ARG A 624 -5.72 -95.11 73.14
CA ARG A 624 -5.48 -95.70 74.47
C ARG A 624 -6.10 -94.86 75.58
N GLN A 625 -5.89 -93.54 75.59
CA GLN A 625 -6.46 -92.65 76.60
C GLN A 625 -7.99 -92.61 76.51
N LYS A 626 -8.57 -92.78 75.32
CA LYS A 626 -10.01 -92.98 75.15
C LYS A 626 -10.46 -94.32 75.71
N GLU A 627 -9.74 -95.41 75.45
CA GLU A 627 -10.00 -96.73 76.04
C GLU A 627 -9.85 -96.71 77.58
N ASP A 628 -8.90 -95.94 78.12
CA ASP A 628 -8.75 -95.68 79.57
C ASP A 628 -9.91 -94.83 80.09
N HIS A 629 -10.33 -93.78 79.38
CA HIS A 629 -11.52 -92.98 79.72
C HIS A 629 -12.82 -93.79 79.61
N ASP A 630 -12.93 -94.71 78.66
CA ASP A 630 -14.05 -95.64 78.53
C ASP A 630 -13.99 -96.70 79.66
N SER A 631 -12.80 -97.12 80.11
CA SER A 631 -12.63 -97.95 81.32
C SER A 631 -12.96 -97.22 82.63
N PHE A 632 -12.60 -95.93 82.74
CA PHE A 632 -13.03 -95.07 83.83
C PHE A 632 -14.52 -94.76 83.77
N ARG A 633 -15.10 -94.65 82.57
CA ARG A 633 -16.54 -94.54 82.34
C ARG A 633 -17.23 -95.82 82.79
N ASP A 634 -16.79 -97.00 82.34
CA ASP A 634 -17.30 -98.30 82.79
C ASP A 634 -17.16 -98.50 84.32
N LEU A 635 -16.10 -97.95 84.93
CA LEU A 635 -15.94 -97.96 86.39
C LEU A 635 -16.90 -96.99 87.09
N ALA A 636 -17.05 -95.78 86.56
CA ALA A 636 -18.01 -94.79 87.03
C ALA A 636 -19.46 -95.24 86.80
N ASP A 637 -19.73 -95.97 85.72
CA ASP A 637 -21.02 -96.56 85.35
C ASP A 637 -21.31 -97.76 86.25
N ARG A 638 -20.33 -98.63 86.57
CA ARG A 638 -20.49 -99.65 87.63
C ARG A 638 -20.70 -99.04 89.01
N MET A 639 -20.03 -97.92 89.33
CA MET A 639 -20.25 -97.18 90.57
C MET A 639 -21.61 -96.47 90.56
N MET A 640 -22.09 -95.99 89.41
CA MET A 640 -23.44 -95.49 89.23
C MET A 640 -24.43 -96.65 89.35
N GLU A 641 -24.24 -97.82 88.76
CA GLU A 641 -25.11 -99.00 88.95
C GLU A 641 -25.13 -99.51 90.40
N GLU A 642 -24.07 -99.30 91.17
CA GLU A 642 -24.04 -99.58 92.61
C GLU A 642 -24.77 -98.48 93.41
N LYS A 643 -24.53 -97.21 93.08
CA LYS A 643 -25.28 -96.06 93.61
C LYS A 643 -26.72 -96.02 93.14
N ASP A 644 -27.08 -96.63 92.02
CA ASP A 644 -28.40 -96.74 91.43
C ASP A 644 -29.11 -97.99 91.92
N ARG A 645 -28.40 -99.00 92.41
CA ARG A 645 -28.99 -100.00 93.32
C ARG A 645 -29.30 -99.41 94.68
N GLU A 646 -28.45 -98.51 95.20
CA GLU A 646 -28.70 -97.78 96.44
C GLU A 646 -29.82 -96.73 96.28
N ILE A 647 -29.84 -95.99 95.16
CA ILE A 647 -30.89 -95.05 94.76
C ILE A 647 -32.15 -95.81 94.34
N SER A 648 -32.09 -97.01 93.77
CA SER A 648 -33.29 -97.85 93.56
C SER A 648 -33.92 -98.24 94.89
N LYS A 649 -33.10 -98.53 95.92
CA LYS A 649 -33.58 -98.76 97.29
C LYS A 649 -34.23 -97.51 97.88
N LEU A 650 -33.61 -96.34 97.69
CA LEU A 650 -34.17 -95.04 98.08
C LEU A 650 -35.32 -94.57 97.17
N LEU A 651 -35.48 -95.15 95.98
CA LEU A 651 -36.58 -94.92 95.04
C LEU A 651 -37.74 -95.86 95.31
N ASP A 652 -37.53 -97.07 95.82
CA ASP A 652 -38.61 -97.86 96.41
C ASP A 652 -39.19 -97.11 97.62
N ASP A 653 -38.34 -96.65 98.55
CA ASP A 653 -38.74 -95.80 99.69
C ASP A 653 -39.37 -94.46 99.27
N LYS A 654 -39.07 -93.96 98.06
CA LYS A 654 -39.57 -92.67 97.53
C LYS A 654 -40.71 -92.83 96.52
N ILE A 655 -40.97 -93.99 95.95
CA ILE A 655 -42.16 -94.29 95.12
C ILE A 655 -43.38 -94.48 96.01
N ASP A 656 -43.19 -94.90 97.26
CA ASP A 656 -44.22 -94.79 98.30
C ASP A 656 -44.54 -93.31 98.66
N LEU A 657 -43.63 -92.35 98.40
CA LEU A 657 -43.84 -90.91 98.64
C LEU A 657 -44.12 -90.05 97.38
N GLN A 658 -43.73 -90.48 96.19
CA GLN A 658 -43.92 -89.78 94.91
C GLN A 658 -44.92 -90.47 93.99
N ARG A 659 -45.99 -91.02 94.60
CA ARG A 659 -47.33 -91.13 94.02
C ARG A 659 -47.97 -89.73 93.77
N SER A 660 -47.17 -88.68 93.53
CA SER A 660 -47.58 -87.27 93.60
C SER A 660 -46.78 -86.32 92.67
N LEU A 661 -47.22 -86.24 91.41
CA LEU A 661 -47.02 -85.19 90.39
C LEU A 661 -45.64 -84.98 89.70
N GLU A 662 -45.68 -84.37 88.50
CA GLU A 662 -44.87 -84.72 87.31
C GLU A 662 -44.57 -83.52 86.33
N SER A 663 -43.73 -83.73 85.28
CA SER A 663 -43.53 -82.95 84.00
C SER A 663 -42.56 -81.70 83.98
N ARG A 664 -41.85 -81.24 82.90
CA ARG A 664 -41.48 -81.71 81.50
C ARG A 664 -40.45 -80.72 80.78
N PRO A 665 -39.68 -81.06 79.69
CA PRO A 665 -38.62 -80.18 79.06
C PRO A 665 -38.50 -80.03 77.47
N MET A 666 -37.54 -79.16 76.99
CA MET A 666 -36.57 -79.19 75.81
C MET A 666 -36.89 -78.98 74.26
N ALA A 667 -35.95 -78.32 73.49
CA ALA A 667 -35.69 -78.38 71.99
C ALA A 667 -34.46 -77.53 71.43
N ASN A 668 -34.00 -77.69 70.15
CA ASN A 668 -32.73 -77.15 69.50
C ASN A 668 -32.76 -77.02 67.91
N HIS A 669 -31.75 -76.40 67.19
CA HIS A 669 -31.13 -76.66 65.79
C HIS A 669 -30.69 -75.51 64.78
N ASN A 670 -30.15 -75.81 63.55
CA ASN A 670 -29.10 -75.05 62.74
C ASN A 670 -29.11 -75.10 61.13
N ASP A 671 -28.39 -74.19 60.40
CA ASP A 671 -27.76 -74.13 58.99
C ASP A 671 -28.47 -73.91 57.57
N ASN A 672 -27.73 -73.87 56.41
CA ASN A 672 -27.75 -72.86 55.25
C ASN A 672 -27.84 -73.32 53.71
N TYR A 673 -28.08 -72.37 52.73
CA TYR A 673 -27.73 -72.23 51.24
C TYR A 673 -28.71 -72.30 49.96
N TYR A 674 -28.63 -71.25 49.07
CA TYR A 674 -28.72 -71.07 47.55
C TYR A 674 -29.98 -71.02 46.55
N SER A 675 -30.05 -69.89 45.77
CA SER A 675 -30.43 -69.54 44.32
C SER A 675 -31.78 -69.76 43.54
N ALA A 676 -32.15 -68.76 42.69
CA ALA A 676 -33.10 -68.82 41.53
C ALA A 676 -32.96 -67.63 40.50
N SER A 677 -33.55 -67.71 39.27
CA SER A 677 -33.35 -66.77 38.12
C SER A 677 -34.63 -66.42 37.30
N GLN A 678 -34.64 -65.36 36.45
CA GLN A 678 -35.73 -65.07 35.47
C GLN A 678 -35.29 -64.36 34.15
N LYS A 679 -36.16 -64.33 33.12
CA LYS A 679 -35.94 -63.88 31.71
C LYS A 679 -36.76 -62.62 31.34
N GLN A 680 -36.31 -61.83 30.35
CA GLN A 680 -36.94 -61.67 29.01
C GLN A 680 -36.30 -60.54 28.17
N ASP A 681 -36.14 -60.75 26.86
CA ASP A 681 -35.70 -59.75 25.88
C ASP A 681 -36.17 -60.15 24.46
N ALA A 682 -36.87 -59.25 23.73
CA ALA A 682 -37.10 -59.31 22.26
C ALA A 682 -38.10 -58.23 21.75
N LEU A 683 -37.68 -56.97 21.51
CA LEU A 683 -38.44 -56.00 20.67
C LEU A 683 -37.69 -54.71 20.22
N ASN A 684 -36.36 -54.72 20.07
CA ASN A 684 -35.56 -53.48 19.95
C ASN A 684 -34.91 -53.17 18.57
N SER A 685 -35.22 -53.90 17.49
CA SER A 685 -34.44 -53.82 16.23
C SER A 685 -35.06 -52.99 15.10
N SER A 686 -36.33 -52.57 15.20
CA SER A 686 -37.02 -51.83 14.11
C SER A 686 -37.11 -50.32 14.32
N THR A 687 -37.07 -49.84 15.56
CA THR A 687 -37.18 -48.42 15.91
C THR A 687 -35.89 -47.66 15.60
N SER A 688 -34.74 -48.24 15.95
CA SER A 688 -33.42 -47.60 15.80
C SER A 688 -33.10 -47.17 14.35
N ALA A 689 -33.51 -47.94 13.35
CA ALA A 689 -33.26 -47.59 11.94
C ALA A 689 -34.08 -46.38 11.47
N LEU A 690 -35.33 -46.23 11.96
CA LEU A 690 -36.19 -45.10 11.63
C LEU A 690 -35.70 -43.82 12.32
N GLU A 691 -35.30 -43.92 13.59
CA GLU A 691 -34.72 -42.82 14.37
C GLU A 691 -33.43 -42.28 13.74
N GLN A 692 -32.54 -43.16 13.25
CA GLN A 692 -31.33 -42.77 12.53
C GLN A 692 -31.63 -41.98 11.25
N GLN A 693 -32.66 -42.37 10.48
CA GLN A 693 -33.04 -41.65 9.27
C GLN A 693 -33.66 -40.28 9.56
N ILE A 694 -34.46 -40.17 10.63
CA ILE A 694 -35.02 -38.89 11.10
C ILE A 694 -33.90 -37.95 11.58
N LEU A 695 -32.91 -38.46 12.33
CA LEU A 695 -31.74 -37.70 12.78
C LEU A 695 -30.91 -37.12 11.63
N ILE A 696 -30.72 -37.88 10.55
CA ILE A 696 -29.97 -37.41 9.36
C ILE A 696 -30.73 -36.28 8.66
N LEU A 697 -32.04 -36.42 8.45
CA LEU A 697 -32.85 -35.37 7.81
C LEU A 697 -32.95 -34.11 8.68
N ALA A 698 -33.13 -34.25 9.99
CA ALA A 698 -33.12 -33.14 10.94
C ALA A 698 -31.78 -32.39 10.94
N ARG A 699 -30.65 -33.11 10.85
CA ARG A 699 -29.32 -32.50 10.74
C ARG A 699 -29.15 -31.70 9.44
N GLN A 700 -29.59 -32.24 8.30
CA GLN A 700 -29.55 -31.53 7.01
C GLN A 700 -30.50 -30.32 6.97
N GLN A 701 -31.64 -30.40 7.65
CA GLN A 701 -32.56 -29.29 7.83
C GLN A 701 -31.90 -28.16 8.63
N ALA A 702 -31.32 -28.49 9.78
CA ALA A 702 -30.62 -27.53 10.64
C ALA A 702 -29.43 -26.85 9.93
N GLN A 703 -28.64 -27.59 9.14
CA GLN A 703 -27.54 -27.01 8.37
C GLN A 703 -28.04 -25.99 7.32
N ARG A 704 -29.11 -26.30 6.57
CA ARG A 704 -29.71 -25.34 5.63
C ARG A 704 -30.30 -24.11 6.31
N GLU A 705 -30.94 -24.29 7.48
CA GLU A 705 -31.48 -23.18 8.27
C GLU A 705 -30.36 -22.32 8.89
N GLU A 706 -29.23 -22.93 9.26
CA GLU A 706 -28.04 -22.22 9.72
C GLU A 706 -27.38 -21.41 8.59
N GLU A 707 -27.17 -21.99 7.41
CA GLU A 707 -26.65 -21.30 6.21
C GLU A 707 -27.55 -20.12 5.79
N LEU A 708 -28.88 -20.31 5.82
CA LEU A 708 -29.83 -19.21 5.60
C LEU A 708 -29.72 -18.13 6.68
N SER A 709 -29.56 -18.51 7.95
CA SER A 709 -29.40 -17.57 9.07
C SER A 709 -28.04 -16.85 9.05
N GLN A 710 -26.99 -17.48 8.51
CA GLN A 710 -25.67 -16.87 8.30
C GLN A 710 -25.72 -15.87 7.14
N THR A 711 -26.30 -16.25 6.00
CA THR A 711 -26.46 -15.35 4.84
C THR A 711 -27.39 -14.17 5.14
N GLN A 712 -28.49 -14.37 5.86
CA GLN A 712 -29.36 -13.27 6.31
C GLN A 712 -28.62 -12.29 7.24
N ARG A 713 -27.80 -12.77 8.18
CA ARG A 713 -26.97 -11.91 9.04
C ARG A 713 -25.93 -11.13 8.23
N HIS A 714 -25.28 -11.78 7.26
CA HIS A 714 -24.32 -11.11 6.39
C HIS A 714 -24.99 -10.03 5.51
N ILE A 715 -26.18 -10.31 4.97
CA ILE A 715 -26.98 -9.33 4.23
C ILE A 715 -27.32 -8.12 5.12
N LEU A 716 -27.75 -8.33 6.36
CA LEU A 716 -28.05 -7.22 7.28
C LEU A 716 -26.80 -6.39 7.61
N ALA A 717 -25.67 -7.03 7.91
CA ALA A 717 -24.41 -6.31 8.15
C ALA A 717 -23.97 -5.47 6.95
N LEU A 718 -24.10 -5.99 5.72
CA LEU A 718 -23.82 -5.23 4.50
C LEU A 718 -24.82 -4.07 4.27
N HIS A 719 -26.07 -4.17 4.72
CA HIS A 719 -27.02 -3.05 4.63
C HIS A 719 -26.67 -1.95 5.64
N GLU A 720 -26.27 -2.32 6.86
CA GLU A 720 -25.80 -1.39 7.90
C GLU A 720 -24.53 -0.65 7.42
N GLU A 721 -23.55 -1.37 6.87
CA GLU A 721 -22.34 -0.80 6.27
C GLU A 721 -22.65 0.16 5.09
N ILE A 722 -23.62 -0.17 4.23
CA ILE A 722 -24.06 0.71 3.15
C ILE A 722 -24.75 1.98 3.70
N GLU A 723 -25.58 1.86 4.75
CA GLU A 723 -26.26 3.01 5.37
C GLU A 723 -25.26 3.95 6.07
N GLU A 724 -24.25 3.39 6.75
CA GLU A 724 -23.13 4.15 7.32
C GLU A 724 -22.32 4.87 6.22
N LEU A 725 -21.91 4.17 5.16
CA LEU A 725 -21.19 4.76 4.02
C LEU A 725 -22.03 5.84 3.29
N GLU A 726 -23.34 5.67 3.17
CA GLU A 726 -24.23 6.72 2.65
C GLU A 726 -24.28 7.94 3.56
N GLN A 727 -24.32 7.75 4.88
CA GLN A 727 -24.31 8.84 5.85
C GLN A 727 -22.97 9.59 5.85
N GLU A 728 -21.84 8.88 5.80
CA GLU A 728 -20.51 9.48 5.63
C GLU A 728 -20.38 10.25 4.33
N ASN A 729 -20.87 9.70 3.20
CA ASN A 729 -20.82 10.36 1.90
C ASN A 729 -21.68 11.64 1.88
N ARG A 730 -22.86 11.63 2.51
CA ARG A 730 -23.69 12.83 2.72
C ARG A 730 -22.96 13.88 3.58
N LEU A 731 -22.27 13.47 4.64
CA LEU A 731 -21.49 14.37 5.49
C LEU A 731 -20.26 14.94 4.75
N HIS A 732 -19.52 14.13 4.00
CA HIS A 732 -18.42 14.57 3.16
C HIS A 732 -18.89 15.54 2.07
N SER A 733 -20.05 15.31 1.46
CA SER A 733 -20.65 16.26 0.50
C SER A 733 -20.99 17.61 1.17
N GLN A 734 -21.45 17.61 2.42
CA GLN A 734 -21.68 18.85 3.20
C GLN A 734 -20.36 19.55 3.58
N GLN A 735 -19.33 18.79 3.96
CA GLN A 735 -17.99 19.34 4.22
C GLN A 735 -17.36 19.91 2.95
N GLU A 736 -17.47 19.22 1.81
CA GLU A 736 -16.92 19.66 0.52
C GLU A 736 -17.62 20.94 0.04
N THR A 737 -18.93 21.05 0.20
CA THR A 737 -19.66 22.29 -0.14
C THR A 737 -19.28 23.45 0.77
N MET A 738 -19.15 23.23 2.08
CA MET A 738 -18.64 24.24 3.04
C MET A 738 -17.22 24.68 2.70
N LEU A 739 -16.30 23.73 2.44
CA LEU A 739 -14.91 24.03 2.09
C LEU A 739 -14.80 24.74 0.73
N LYS A 740 -15.63 24.39 -0.27
CA LYS A 740 -15.71 25.11 -1.55
C LYS A 740 -16.22 26.54 -1.37
N GLU A 741 -17.16 26.78 -0.46
CA GLU A 741 -17.65 28.13 -0.16
C GLU A 741 -16.60 28.96 0.59
N GLU A 742 -15.89 28.36 1.55
CA GLU A 742 -14.82 29.04 2.28
C GLU A 742 -13.59 29.31 1.40
N LEU A 743 -13.22 28.40 0.49
CA LEU A 743 -12.19 28.64 -0.52
C LEU A 743 -12.58 29.83 -1.42
N ARG A 744 -13.84 29.86 -1.89
CA ARG A 744 -14.40 31.03 -2.62
C ARG A 744 -14.44 32.30 -1.77
N ASN A 745 -14.58 32.21 -0.45
CA ASN A 745 -14.54 33.36 0.46
C ASN A 745 -13.11 33.89 0.59
N MET A 746 -12.14 33.02 0.82
CA MET A 746 -10.71 33.33 0.88
C MET A 746 -10.18 33.90 -0.45
N GLU A 747 -10.58 33.35 -1.60
CA GLU A 747 -10.29 33.95 -2.91
C GLU A 747 -10.85 35.37 -3.05
N ARG A 748 -12.10 35.60 -2.61
CA ARG A 748 -12.71 36.93 -2.64
C ARG A 748 -11.97 37.89 -1.72
N MET A 749 -11.53 37.45 -0.53
CA MET A 749 -10.70 38.25 0.38
C MET A 749 -9.34 38.61 -0.24
N GLN A 750 -8.60 37.63 -0.77
CA GLN A 750 -7.30 37.87 -1.42
C GLN A 750 -7.44 38.84 -2.61
N LYS A 751 -8.50 38.68 -3.42
CA LYS A 751 -8.80 39.58 -4.54
C LYS A 751 -9.18 41.00 -4.09
N ARG A 752 -9.74 41.19 -2.88
CA ARG A 752 -10.02 42.51 -2.28
C ARG A 752 -8.75 43.22 -1.79
N GLU A 753 -7.75 42.49 -1.31
CA GLU A 753 -6.48 43.06 -0.83
C GLU A 753 -5.66 43.72 -1.95
N GLY A 754 -5.77 43.23 -3.19
CA GLY A 754 -5.09 43.78 -4.37
C GLY A 754 -5.75 45.00 -5.02
N VAL A 755 -6.84 45.54 -4.45
CA VAL A 755 -7.62 46.63 -5.08
C VAL A 755 -7.05 48.00 -4.71
N ASP A 756 -6.81 48.85 -5.70
CA ASP A 756 -6.52 50.27 -5.44
C ASP A 756 -7.75 50.98 -4.85
N MET A 757 -7.67 51.27 -3.56
CA MET A 757 -8.68 52.02 -2.81
C MET A 757 -8.92 53.43 -3.38
N THR A 758 -7.93 54.01 -4.08
CA THR A 758 -8.05 55.31 -4.75
C THR A 758 -8.99 55.23 -5.95
N TYR A 759 -8.82 54.21 -6.79
CA TYR A 759 -9.71 53.92 -7.90
C TYR A 759 -11.13 53.56 -7.45
N LEU A 760 -11.26 52.70 -6.43
CA LEU A 760 -12.56 52.35 -5.84
C LEU A 760 -13.26 53.59 -5.26
N LYS A 761 -12.54 54.45 -4.53
CA LYS A 761 -13.05 55.73 -4.02
C LYS A 761 -13.57 56.60 -5.16
N ASN A 762 -12.83 56.73 -6.26
CA ASN A 762 -13.26 57.54 -7.41
C ASN A 762 -14.52 56.98 -8.08
N ILE A 763 -14.70 55.66 -8.13
CA ILE A 763 -15.94 55.03 -8.62
C ILE A 763 -17.10 55.25 -7.66
N ILE A 764 -16.90 55.11 -6.35
CA ILE A 764 -17.94 55.37 -5.35
C ILE A 764 -18.35 56.85 -5.35
N VAL A 765 -17.40 57.78 -5.48
CA VAL A 765 -17.69 59.21 -5.66
C VAL A 765 -18.53 59.44 -6.91
N LYS A 766 -18.15 58.88 -8.07
CA LYS A 766 -18.96 58.96 -9.29
C LYS A 766 -20.36 58.36 -9.12
N LEU A 767 -20.48 57.20 -8.46
CA LEU A 767 -21.75 56.54 -8.17
C LEU A 767 -22.69 57.44 -7.34
N LEU A 768 -22.12 58.20 -6.38
CA LEU A 768 -22.86 59.16 -5.55
C LEU A 768 -23.17 60.48 -6.29
N GLU A 769 -22.31 60.90 -7.23
CA GLU A 769 -22.48 62.13 -8.03
C GLU A 769 -23.46 61.97 -9.20
N THR A 770 -23.39 60.86 -9.94
CA THR A 770 -24.20 60.62 -11.15
C THR A 770 -25.46 59.79 -10.89
N GLY A 771 -25.45 58.94 -9.84
CA GLY A 771 -26.54 58.01 -9.56
C GLY A 771 -26.65 56.84 -10.56
N GLU A 772 -25.64 56.62 -11.41
CA GLU A 772 -25.64 55.58 -12.46
C GLU A 772 -25.39 54.17 -11.89
N VAL A 773 -26.29 53.71 -11.00
CA VAL A 773 -26.15 52.42 -10.30
C VAL A 773 -26.05 51.25 -11.28
N GLU A 774 -26.81 51.23 -12.37
CA GLU A 774 -26.78 50.12 -13.33
C GLU A 774 -25.43 49.96 -14.06
N ALA A 775 -24.71 51.06 -14.30
CA ALA A 775 -23.42 51.04 -14.98
C ALA A 775 -22.24 50.83 -14.01
N LEU A 776 -22.31 51.42 -12.80
CA LEU A 776 -21.21 51.42 -11.85
C LEU A 776 -21.29 50.30 -10.81
N LEU A 777 -22.48 49.76 -10.49
CA LEU A 777 -22.62 48.61 -9.57
C LEU A 777 -21.87 47.36 -10.05
N PRO A 778 -21.86 46.97 -11.35
CA PRO A 778 -21.05 45.85 -11.82
C PRO A 778 -19.55 46.06 -11.58
N VAL A 779 -19.07 47.30 -11.72
CA VAL A 779 -17.66 47.65 -11.49
C VAL A 779 -17.32 47.60 -10.00
N VAL A 780 -18.19 48.16 -9.13
CA VAL A 780 -18.04 48.08 -7.67
C VAL A 780 -18.07 46.62 -7.20
N ALA A 781 -19.00 45.82 -7.70
CA ALA A 781 -19.13 44.40 -7.36
C ALA A 781 -17.95 43.55 -7.87
N MET A 782 -17.33 43.92 -8.99
CA MET A 782 -16.10 43.29 -9.49
C MET A 782 -14.89 43.66 -8.62
N LEU A 783 -14.75 44.93 -8.23
CA LEU A 783 -13.65 45.37 -7.36
C LEU A 783 -13.79 44.79 -5.95
N LEU A 784 -14.99 44.85 -5.36
CA LEU A 784 -15.26 44.32 -4.01
C LEU A 784 -15.60 42.83 -4.00
N GLN A 785 -15.56 42.15 -5.15
CA GLN A 785 -15.79 40.71 -5.29
C GLN A 785 -17.06 40.26 -4.55
N PHE A 786 -18.21 40.81 -4.96
CA PHE A 786 -19.52 40.45 -4.41
C PHE A 786 -19.89 39.02 -4.78
N SER A 787 -20.58 38.34 -3.87
CA SER A 787 -21.25 37.07 -4.16
C SER A 787 -22.40 37.28 -5.17
N PRO A 788 -22.85 36.22 -5.86
CA PRO A 788 -24.06 36.28 -6.69
C PRO A 788 -25.29 36.77 -5.92
N GLU A 789 -25.42 36.38 -4.65
CA GLU A 789 -26.49 36.77 -3.74
C GLU A 789 -26.38 38.25 -3.34
N GLU A 790 -25.16 38.74 -3.04
CA GLU A 790 -24.89 40.16 -2.73
C GLU A 790 -25.21 41.07 -3.93
N MET A 791 -24.79 40.66 -5.14
CA MET A 791 -25.13 41.34 -6.39
C MET A 791 -26.65 41.39 -6.61
N GLN A 792 -27.33 40.25 -6.50
CA GLN A 792 -28.79 40.18 -6.66
C GLN A 792 -29.51 41.06 -5.63
N LYS A 793 -29.07 41.04 -4.37
CA LYS A 793 -29.63 41.87 -3.28
C LYS A 793 -29.49 43.38 -3.58
N CYS A 794 -28.33 43.82 -4.09
CA CYS A 794 -28.11 45.21 -4.49
C CYS A 794 -29.01 45.62 -5.68
N GLN A 795 -29.13 44.76 -6.70
CA GLN A 795 -30.01 45.01 -7.85
C GLN A 795 -31.50 45.04 -7.46
N GLN A 796 -31.93 44.14 -6.55
CA GLN A 796 -33.30 44.10 -6.04
C GLN A 796 -33.65 45.34 -5.20
N THR A 797 -32.75 45.77 -4.30
CA THR A 797 -32.93 46.99 -3.48
C THR A 797 -32.90 48.27 -4.31
N TYR A 798 -32.13 48.30 -5.41
CA TYR A 798 -32.18 49.40 -6.38
C TYR A 798 -33.52 49.43 -7.13
N ARG A 799 -33.93 48.33 -7.78
CA ARG A 799 -35.20 48.25 -8.53
C ARG A 799 -36.42 48.61 -7.69
N THR A 800 -36.51 48.08 -6.47
CA THR A 800 -37.58 48.40 -5.50
C THR A 800 -37.55 49.85 -5.00
N SER A 801 -36.44 50.59 -5.16
CA SER A 801 -36.36 52.02 -4.86
C SER A 801 -36.79 52.91 -6.03
N THR A 802 -36.69 52.43 -7.27
CA THR A 802 -37.02 53.20 -8.48
C THR A 802 -38.51 53.15 -8.83
N ASP A 803 -39.24 52.11 -8.40
CA ASP A 803 -40.69 51.93 -8.65
C ASP A 803 -41.63 52.77 -7.76
N ALA A 804 -41.10 53.74 -7.00
CA ALA A 804 -41.91 54.67 -6.21
C ALA A 804 -42.36 55.87 -7.09
N PRO A 805 -43.67 56.12 -7.30
CA PRO A 805 -44.13 57.13 -8.25
C PRO A 805 -43.92 58.57 -7.74
N PRO A 806 -43.56 59.53 -8.62
CA PRO A 806 -43.35 60.92 -8.22
C PRO A 806 -44.69 61.61 -7.92
N SER A 807 -44.83 62.14 -6.71
CA SER A 807 -45.93 63.05 -6.37
C SER A 807 -45.47 64.52 -6.53
N PRO A 808 -46.28 65.42 -7.12
CA PRO A 808 -45.77 66.70 -7.62
C PRO A 808 -45.84 67.84 -6.58
N ALA A 809 -44.69 68.44 -6.25
CA ALA A 809 -44.60 69.83 -5.79
C ALA A 809 -43.16 70.37 -5.89
N SER A 810 -43.05 71.67 -6.18
CA SER A 810 -41.82 72.51 -6.23
C SER A 810 -40.73 72.14 -7.24
N GLU A 811 -40.66 72.94 -8.30
CA GLU A 811 -39.55 73.01 -9.24
C GLU A 811 -38.31 73.66 -8.58
N SER A 812 -37.15 73.01 -8.70
CA SER A 812 -35.85 73.69 -8.72
C SER A 812 -34.83 72.80 -9.44
N PRO A 813 -34.15 73.26 -10.50
CA PRO A 813 -33.20 72.44 -11.24
C PRO A 813 -31.87 72.34 -10.48
N GLY A 814 -31.41 71.12 -10.22
CA GLY A 814 -30.09 70.87 -9.63
C GLY A 814 -30.10 70.48 -8.16
N SER A 815 -30.55 69.26 -7.87
CA SER A 815 -29.99 68.46 -6.77
C SER A 815 -30.09 66.99 -7.16
N GLY A 816 -28.96 66.28 -7.18
CA GLY A 816 -28.97 64.83 -7.33
C GLY A 816 -29.82 64.18 -6.23
N LEU A 817 -30.43 63.04 -6.53
CA LEU A 817 -31.18 62.23 -5.57
C LEU A 817 -30.19 61.61 -4.57
N SER A 818 -29.81 62.41 -3.57
CA SER A 818 -28.79 62.07 -2.60
C SER A 818 -29.21 60.85 -1.77
N LEU A 819 -28.46 59.77 -1.94
CA LEU A 819 -28.58 58.52 -1.17
C LEU A 819 -28.46 58.74 0.35
N PHE A 820 -27.93 59.88 0.79
CA PHE A 820 -27.80 60.23 2.21
C PHE A 820 -29.13 60.51 2.93
N SER A 821 -30.25 60.73 2.23
CA SER A 821 -31.57 60.86 2.89
C SER A 821 -32.07 59.58 3.59
N ARG A 822 -31.37 58.45 3.42
CA ARG A 822 -31.68 57.17 4.09
C ARG A 822 -30.90 56.94 5.40
N PHE A 823 -29.90 57.76 5.71
CA PHE A 823 -29.18 57.66 6.99
C PHE A 823 -29.81 58.55 8.06
N SER A 824 -30.91 58.06 8.65
CA SER A 824 -31.42 58.62 9.91
C SER A 824 -30.45 58.27 11.04
N PHE A 825 -29.60 59.21 11.45
CA PHE A 825 -28.86 59.08 12.69
C PHE A 825 -29.83 59.22 13.87
N SER A 826 -30.01 58.12 14.61
CA SER A 826 -30.58 58.06 15.95
C SER A 826 -29.50 57.65 16.94
#